data_AF-A0A2N1VRE9-F1
#
_entry.id   AF-A0A2N1VRE9-F1
#
_cell.length_a   1.000
_cell.length_b   1.000
_cell.length_c   1.000
_cell.angle_alpha   90.00
_cell.angle_beta   90.00
_cell.angle_gamma   90.00
#
_symmetry.space_group_name_H-M   'P 1'
#
loop_
_entity.id
_entity.type
_entity.pdbx_description
1 polymer ?
#
loop_
_entity_poly.entity_id
_entity_poly.type
_entity_poly.pdbx_seq_one_letter_code
_entity_poly.pdbx_strand_id
1 'polypeptide(L)'
;MKKTFIVLVFLFSTLILGSEKLSLFGISQFFDEQEYVFGFSDDIFVKINAPAVADFDPDKPVLISLYALPNGNTTDQTIGRVLRDGDDWHYDIQHIGAQTRFLRKNFNDYNYVTVYLETSQKSWPAWKAVHSDHAQQLYSLVDSIQSIFGKYFTQIVLTGHSGGGRFTFSFLDNFQEIPDFVKRISFLDSNYGYETIYGEKIVAWLQKSNENYLCTIAYNDSVALYNGQPVVSATGGTWYRSRMMKKFLENYFTFTTEENDEFIKYTALEGRVKIILKKNPDKLILHTVQVERNGYIHGILSGTEKENINYSYYGERAYSGYIQKFIPNLKQINIPDRNPQAIGGKTFMNAVSNLSFADRESRILEEISSGNIPGFLRNLLQQKAIFTDANGISHTIYYQVMPDYLAIGSNDDYCRIPMGPLTAQKIANLFNMVLPTSKLVDNIYINATTKLEPVTYPWVAGLSESVARFVEHNSDINNQLIAKTAVLGELVGGTKKDVVLSNKITDPARPNHVTIYGWHKLDGNPIQPLTNIHIDTYVDYSHGIRLLNSEVLIDSVVSDIREVLKDAVNFRILSNESTPMEQTSYLKDETLPEKPKSFGVINEGNNSIKLIIPQKAGVINYHVSISTDGINFTKKRLLTPTNLLIDRLGSDSLYFIQLQSENESGLSAKSEMLACATGSKKNRTLIVNGFDRLSDGNTFNFIRQHASSFFTSDLSVDAVTNDAVKELLVDLNDYEIVDYILGEESTADETFDILEQEKISNFLNNGGKLLVSGSEIGWDLDYKGSQNDKDFCYNYLKTKYVSDAPYNISGKYYTAAILPSSPFGGLASFFFDDGTHGTYNVDWPDLIKPVNGAKKFMGYAGVDTTLGWSGIYYEGMFPKGNSPGKLVLMSFPFETIYPAGTRNDLMKKFITFFNNPTEINESGTIVPQVYKLYQNYPNPFNPTTTIDYELSSDSFVELSVFNLLGEKIQTIVASQQPAGKFTATFNSRSLSSGVYFYTLTITDIKRNSPFSIAKKMTVLK
;
A
#
# COMPACT_ATOMS: atom_id res chain seq x y z
N MET A 1 36.81 -51.20 66.68
CA MET A 1 38.10 -50.48 66.58
C MET A 1 37.83 -49.18 65.82
N LYS A 2 37.65 -48.03 66.47
CA LYS A 2 38.66 -47.00 66.83
C LYS A 2 39.49 -46.46 65.64
N LYS A 3 39.20 -45.21 65.23
CA LYS A 3 40.10 -44.04 65.00
C LYS A 3 39.91 -43.27 63.67
N THR A 4 39.31 -42.10 63.83
CA THR A 4 39.68 -40.72 63.41
C THR A 4 40.93 -40.48 62.52
N PHE A 5 40.66 -39.82 61.36
CA PHE A 5 41.38 -38.80 60.54
C PHE A 5 42.85 -38.91 60.12
N ILE A 6 43.12 -38.67 58.81
CA ILE A 6 43.87 -37.52 58.26
C ILE A 6 43.47 -37.30 56.77
N VAL A 7 43.46 -36.03 56.39
CA VAL A 7 43.03 -35.35 55.16
C VAL A 7 43.82 -35.78 53.90
N LEU A 8 43.12 -35.94 52.77
CA LEU A 8 43.68 -35.76 51.43
C LEU A 8 42.85 -34.70 50.68
N VAL A 9 43.50 -33.61 50.30
CA VAL A 9 42.99 -32.59 49.39
C VAL A 9 42.97 -33.17 47.99
N PHE A 10 41.79 -33.31 47.38
CA PHE A 10 41.66 -33.49 45.94
C PHE A 10 40.99 -32.25 45.36
N LEU A 11 41.66 -31.64 44.39
CA LEU A 11 41.14 -30.54 43.58
C LEU A 11 39.80 -30.94 42.97
N PHE A 12 38.79 -30.10 43.17
CA PHE A 12 37.61 -30.09 42.32
C PHE A 12 38.03 -29.73 40.89
N SER A 13 38.11 -30.74 40.00
CA SER A 13 37.89 -30.50 38.59
C SER A 13 36.39 -30.33 38.41
N THR A 14 35.95 -29.09 38.24
CA THR A 14 34.62 -28.76 37.70
C THR A 14 34.42 -29.54 36.41
N LEU A 15 33.51 -30.51 36.42
CA LEU A 15 32.97 -31.09 35.20
C LEU A 15 32.33 -29.94 34.41
N ILE A 16 32.77 -29.81 33.16
CA ILE A 16 32.16 -28.91 32.17
C ILE A 16 30.73 -29.41 31.93
N LEU A 17 29.73 -28.56 32.21
CA LEU A 17 28.34 -28.76 31.81
C LEU A 17 28.31 -28.97 30.28
N GLY A 18 27.72 -30.08 29.85
CA GLY A 18 27.63 -30.41 28.42
C GLY A 18 26.69 -29.45 27.72
N SER A 19 27.22 -28.62 26.82
CA SER A 19 26.46 -27.79 25.89
C SER A 19 26.15 -28.59 24.62
N GLU A 20 24.90 -28.61 24.16
CA GLU A 20 24.50 -29.35 22.94
C GLU A 20 23.76 -28.46 21.93
N LYS A 21 24.18 -28.56 20.66
CA LYS A 21 23.44 -28.00 19.52
C LYS A 21 22.45 -29.04 18.99
N LEU A 22 21.16 -28.69 18.99
CA LEU A 22 20.10 -29.53 18.44
C LEU A 22 20.22 -29.58 16.91
N SER A 23 20.17 -30.78 16.34
CA SER A 23 20.56 -31.04 14.94
C SER A 23 19.71 -30.35 13.88
N LEU A 24 18.46 -29.99 14.18
CA LEU A 24 17.52 -29.33 13.26
C LEU A 24 17.45 -27.80 13.47
N PHE A 25 18.16 -27.27 14.46
CA PHE A 25 17.95 -25.91 14.93
C PHE A 25 18.99 -24.94 14.35
N GLY A 26 18.50 -23.78 13.92
CA GLY A 26 19.30 -22.58 13.66
C GLY A 26 19.49 -21.76 14.93
N ILE A 27 20.29 -20.70 14.85
CA ILE A 27 20.41 -19.70 15.93
C ILE A 27 19.49 -18.53 15.60
N SER A 28 18.73 -18.06 16.59
CA SER A 28 17.85 -16.91 16.45
C SER A 28 18.66 -15.66 16.07
N GLN A 29 18.08 -14.78 15.25
CA GLN A 29 18.70 -13.50 14.90
C GLN A 29 18.66 -12.46 16.04
N PHE A 30 17.86 -12.71 17.07
CA PHE A 30 17.61 -11.76 18.16
C PHE A 30 18.43 -12.05 19.42
N PHE A 31 18.61 -13.33 19.74
CA PHE A 31 19.29 -13.86 20.94
C PHE A 31 20.00 -15.17 20.58
N ASP A 32 20.86 -15.69 21.46
CA ASP A 32 21.64 -16.93 21.20
C ASP A 32 20.82 -18.23 21.26
N GLU A 33 19.49 -18.12 21.27
CA GLU A 33 18.54 -19.23 21.36
C GLU A 33 18.54 -20.10 20.11
N GLN A 34 18.19 -21.37 20.28
CA GLN A 34 18.05 -22.31 19.18
C GLN A 34 16.60 -22.26 18.66
N GLU A 35 16.41 -22.07 17.36
CA GLU A 35 15.09 -22.03 16.71
C GLU A 35 14.94 -23.09 15.62
N TYR A 36 13.76 -23.71 15.56
CA TYR A 36 13.36 -24.60 14.47
C TYR A 36 11.94 -24.26 14.03
N VAL A 37 11.74 -24.11 12.72
CA VAL A 37 10.47 -23.72 12.12
C VAL A 37 10.10 -24.71 11.04
N PHE A 38 8.86 -25.19 11.05
CA PHE A 38 8.33 -26.06 10.00
C PHE A 38 6.81 -25.92 9.89
N GLY A 39 6.28 -26.19 8.69
CA GLY A 39 4.86 -26.43 8.48
C GLY A 39 4.53 -27.87 8.82
N PHE A 40 3.56 -28.12 9.71
CA PHE A 40 3.08 -29.47 10.01
C PHE A 40 2.07 -29.94 8.96
N SER A 41 1.23 -29.02 8.48
CA SER A 41 0.33 -29.17 7.35
C SER A 41 0.22 -27.82 6.64
N ASP A 42 -0.54 -27.75 5.54
CA ASP A 42 -0.79 -26.49 4.81
C ASP A 42 -1.42 -25.40 5.70
N ASP A 43 -2.05 -25.80 6.81
CA ASP A 43 -2.82 -24.94 7.70
C ASP A 43 -2.24 -24.79 9.11
N ILE A 44 -1.17 -25.51 9.47
CA ILE A 44 -0.55 -25.44 10.80
C ILE A 44 0.95 -25.14 10.67
N PHE A 45 1.35 -24.01 11.24
CA PHE A 45 2.74 -23.56 11.31
C PHE A 45 3.27 -23.68 12.74
N VAL A 46 4.48 -24.22 12.87
CA VAL A 46 5.12 -24.48 14.16
C VAL A 46 6.45 -23.76 14.22
N LYS A 47 6.66 -22.98 15.28
CA LYS A 47 7.97 -22.44 15.65
C LYS A 47 8.35 -22.93 17.05
N ILE A 48 9.51 -23.56 17.15
CA ILE A 48 10.08 -24.05 18.40
C ILE A 48 11.22 -23.12 18.81
N ASN A 49 11.15 -22.61 20.03
CA ASN A 49 12.19 -21.83 20.67
C ASN A 49 12.78 -22.62 21.84
N ALA A 50 14.04 -23.03 21.71
CA ALA A 50 14.78 -23.82 22.68
C ALA A 50 15.94 -23.00 23.31
N PRO A 51 16.48 -23.41 24.47
CA PRO A 51 17.63 -22.76 25.08
C PRO A 51 18.83 -22.62 24.12
N ALA A 52 19.67 -21.63 24.38
CA ALA A 52 20.94 -21.46 23.66
C ALA A 52 21.80 -22.72 23.75
N VAL A 53 22.70 -22.94 22.78
CA VAL A 53 23.60 -24.11 22.77
C VAL A 53 24.35 -24.24 24.10
N ALA A 54 24.82 -23.11 24.66
CA ALA A 54 25.55 -23.06 25.91
C ALA A 54 24.69 -23.33 27.16
N ASP A 55 23.37 -23.18 27.06
CA ASP A 55 22.42 -23.28 28.19
C ASP A 55 21.58 -24.57 28.15
N PHE A 56 21.58 -25.30 27.03
CA PHE A 56 20.86 -26.57 26.91
C PHE A 56 21.64 -27.69 27.60
N ASP A 57 21.02 -28.35 28.57
CA ASP A 57 21.63 -29.38 29.40
C ASP A 57 20.98 -30.75 29.12
N PRO A 58 21.68 -31.71 28.46
CA PRO A 58 21.09 -32.96 28.03
C PRO A 58 20.66 -33.89 29.18
N ASP A 59 21.14 -33.66 30.41
CA ASP A 59 20.78 -34.44 31.60
C ASP A 59 19.46 -33.96 32.24
N LYS A 60 18.92 -32.82 31.79
CA LYS A 60 17.68 -32.25 32.32
C LYS A 60 16.44 -32.63 31.50
N PRO A 61 15.29 -32.79 32.17
CA PRO A 61 14.02 -32.95 31.49
C PRO A 61 13.71 -31.73 30.59
N VAL A 62 13.08 -31.98 29.44
CA VAL A 62 12.61 -30.93 28.53
C VAL A 62 11.15 -30.63 28.85
N LEU A 63 10.87 -29.41 29.31
CA LEU A 63 9.51 -28.95 29.56
C LEU A 63 9.01 -28.20 28.32
N ILE A 64 8.14 -28.84 27.56
CA ILE A 64 7.57 -28.32 26.32
C ILE A 64 6.26 -27.59 26.63
N SER A 65 6.30 -26.27 26.52
CA SER A 65 5.11 -25.44 26.59
C SER A 65 4.50 -25.28 25.21
N LEU A 66 3.41 -26.00 24.97
CA LEU A 66 2.60 -25.86 23.76
C LEU A 66 1.74 -24.61 23.91
N TYR A 67 2.19 -23.48 23.34
CA TYR A 67 1.52 -22.20 23.38
C TYR A 67 0.69 -21.99 22.12
N ALA A 68 -0.60 -22.26 22.21
CA ALA A 68 -1.55 -21.97 21.15
C ALA A 68 -1.88 -20.47 21.10
N LEU A 69 -1.73 -19.87 19.92
CA LEU A 69 -1.86 -18.43 19.72
C LEU A 69 -3.30 -17.93 19.91
N PRO A 70 -3.49 -16.67 20.33
CA PRO A 70 -4.81 -16.05 20.36
C PRO A 70 -5.33 -15.73 18.96
N ASN A 71 -6.64 -15.46 18.88
CA ASN A 71 -7.28 -15.13 17.60
C ASN A 71 -6.68 -13.84 17.02
N GLY A 72 -6.33 -13.87 15.74
CA GLY A 72 -5.81 -12.73 14.98
C GLY A 72 -4.29 -12.55 15.06
N ASN A 73 -3.59 -13.21 15.98
CA ASN A 73 -2.15 -13.07 16.14
C ASN A 73 -1.35 -14.00 15.23
N THR A 74 -0.18 -13.52 14.79
CA THR A 74 0.90 -14.35 14.24
C THR A 74 1.89 -14.76 15.32
N THR A 75 2.74 -15.73 15.00
CA THR A 75 3.84 -16.19 15.86
C THR A 75 4.75 -15.03 16.26
N ASP A 76 5.16 -14.18 15.32
CA ASP A 76 6.04 -13.05 15.62
C ASP A 76 5.38 -12.02 16.55
N GLN A 77 4.09 -11.75 16.37
CA GLN A 77 3.32 -10.87 17.27
C GLN A 77 3.25 -11.46 18.69
N THR A 78 3.08 -12.78 18.82
CA THR A 78 3.02 -13.45 20.13
C THR A 78 4.38 -13.58 20.82
N ILE A 79 5.46 -13.82 20.07
CA ILE A 79 6.82 -13.78 20.63
C ILE A 79 7.10 -12.39 21.20
N GLY A 80 6.66 -11.35 20.49
CA GLY A 80 6.72 -9.96 20.90
C GLY A 80 8.08 -9.29 20.64
N ARG A 81 8.05 -7.96 20.52
CA ARG A 81 9.23 -7.11 20.31
C ARG A 81 8.94 -5.66 20.71
N VAL A 82 9.99 -4.85 20.85
CA VAL A 82 9.86 -3.40 21.01
C VAL A 82 9.17 -2.81 19.76
N LEU A 83 8.10 -2.04 19.95
CA LEU A 83 7.38 -1.38 18.85
C LEU A 83 8.19 -0.27 18.20
N ARG A 84 7.87 -0.02 16.94
CA ARG A 84 8.22 1.20 16.21
C ARG A 84 6.93 1.90 15.78
N ASP A 85 7.06 3.14 15.33
CA ASP A 85 5.94 3.87 14.74
C ASP A 85 5.35 3.09 13.57
N GLY A 86 4.03 2.88 13.62
CA GLY A 86 3.28 2.11 12.62
C GLY A 86 3.31 0.59 12.78
N ASP A 87 4.08 0.03 13.73
CA ASP A 87 4.01 -1.39 14.03
C ASP A 87 2.65 -1.76 14.67
N ASP A 88 2.18 -2.97 14.37
CA ASP A 88 0.96 -3.52 14.97
C ASP A 88 1.11 -3.63 16.49
N TRP A 89 0.16 -3.08 17.25
CA TRP A 89 0.16 -3.09 18.70
C TRP A 89 0.23 -4.51 19.31
N HIS A 90 -0.18 -5.55 18.58
CA HIS A 90 -0.10 -6.94 19.04
C HIS A 90 1.33 -7.39 19.37
N TYR A 91 2.37 -6.72 18.85
CA TYR A 91 3.77 -7.01 19.18
C TYR A 91 4.18 -6.64 20.62
N ASP A 92 3.45 -5.75 21.31
CA ASP A 92 3.84 -5.25 22.64
C ASP A 92 3.00 -5.77 23.81
N ILE A 93 2.13 -6.75 23.56
CA ILE A 93 1.17 -7.19 24.58
C ILE A 93 1.54 -8.51 25.24
N GLN A 94 1.97 -9.53 24.49
CA GLN A 94 2.14 -10.88 25.05
C GLN A 94 3.58 -11.18 25.47
N HIS A 95 4.56 -10.83 24.62
CA HIS A 95 5.99 -11.02 24.88
C HIS A 95 6.36 -12.43 25.38
N ILE A 96 5.76 -13.48 24.82
CA ILE A 96 5.97 -14.86 25.32
C ILE A 96 7.44 -15.29 25.17
N GLY A 97 8.15 -14.77 24.16
CA GLY A 97 9.59 -14.99 24.03
C GLY A 97 10.37 -14.43 25.23
N ALA A 98 10.08 -13.18 25.61
CA ALA A 98 10.71 -12.54 26.77
C ALA A 98 10.35 -13.23 28.09
N GLN A 99 9.09 -13.66 28.24
CA GLN A 99 8.64 -14.42 29.41
C GLN A 99 9.32 -15.80 29.49
N THR A 100 9.56 -16.45 28.35
CA THR A 100 10.32 -17.72 28.29
C THR A 100 11.78 -17.51 28.73
N ARG A 101 12.42 -16.43 28.27
CA ARG A 101 13.79 -16.06 28.69
C ARG A 101 13.87 -15.78 30.18
N PHE A 102 12.87 -15.11 30.75
CA PHE A 102 12.77 -14.93 32.19
C PHE A 102 12.79 -16.27 32.94
N LEU A 103 12.01 -17.27 32.48
CA LEU A 103 11.99 -18.60 33.09
C LEU A 103 13.38 -19.26 33.06
N ARG A 104 14.03 -19.29 31.87
CA ARG A 104 15.37 -19.85 31.68
C ARG A 104 16.43 -19.17 32.55
N LYS A 105 16.32 -17.86 32.76
CA LYS A 105 17.30 -17.12 33.55
C LYS A 105 17.16 -17.35 35.06
N ASN A 106 15.95 -17.57 35.55
CA ASN A 106 15.68 -17.65 36.99
C ASN A 106 15.63 -19.09 37.51
N PHE A 107 15.39 -20.08 36.64
CA PHE A 107 15.14 -21.46 37.05
C PHE A 107 15.92 -22.43 36.16
N ASN A 108 16.44 -23.50 36.76
CA ASN A 108 17.39 -24.41 36.12
C ASN A 108 16.98 -25.89 36.15
N ASP A 109 15.73 -26.18 36.53
CA ASP A 109 15.19 -27.54 36.71
C ASP A 109 14.76 -28.20 35.40
N TYR A 110 14.49 -27.42 34.35
CA TYR A 110 14.12 -27.91 33.04
C TYR A 110 14.90 -27.20 31.93
N ASN A 111 15.04 -27.88 30.80
CA ASN A 111 15.18 -27.20 29.51
C ASN A 111 13.81 -26.64 29.11
N TYR A 112 13.55 -25.36 29.43
CA TYR A 112 12.29 -24.70 29.06
C TYR A 112 12.23 -24.46 27.55
N VAL A 113 11.30 -25.14 26.88
CA VAL A 113 11.05 -25.02 25.43
C VAL A 113 9.65 -24.46 25.23
N THR A 114 9.54 -23.42 24.41
CA THR A 114 8.24 -22.84 24.03
C THR A 114 7.97 -23.15 22.57
N VAL A 115 6.81 -23.72 22.31
CA VAL A 115 6.34 -24.07 20.97
C VAL A 115 5.15 -23.20 20.63
N TYR A 116 5.30 -22.38 19.60
CA TYR A 116 4.25 -21.51 19.08
C TYR A 116 3.45 -22.28 18.03
N LEU A 117 2.13 -22.37 18.24
CA LEU A 117 1.22 -23.13 17.39
C LEU A 117 0.23 -22.17 16.69
N GLU A 118 0.50 -21.89 15.43
CA GLU A 118 -0.25 -20.96 14.58
C GLU A 118 -1.04 -21.72 13.52
N THR A 119 -2.27 -21.26 13.24
CA THR A 119 -3.06 -21.76 12.11
C THR A 119 -3.13 -20.73 10.99
N SER A 120 -3.30 -21.17 9.74
CA SER A 120 -3.46 -20.27 8.57
C SER A 120 -4.62 -19.28 8.73
N GLN A 121 -5.69 -19.68 9.44
CA GLN A 121 -6.84 -18.83 9.76
C GLN A 121 -6.61 -17.89 10.95
N LYS A 122 -5.45 -17.97 11.64
CA LYS A 122 -5.13 -17.26 12.88
C LYS A 122 -6.22 -17.40 13.95
N SER A 123 -6.85 -18.57 14.03
CA SER A 123 -7.97 -18.83 14.92
C SER A 123 -8.19 -20.33 15.08
N TRP A 124 -7.85 -20.86 16.26
CA TRP A 124 -8.09 -22.26 16.61
C TRP A 124 -9.59 -22.65 16.60
N PRO A 125 -10.54 -21.79 17.02
CA PRO A 125 -11.97 -22.02 16.80
C PRO A 125 -12.36 -22.14 15.33
N ALA A 126 -11.86 -21.26 14.46
CA ALA A 126 -12.15 -21.32 13.03
C ALA A 126 -11.52 -22.56 12.39
N TRP A 127 -10.27 -22.88 12.76
CA TRP A 127 -9.59 -24.09 12.32
C TRP A 127 -10.39 -25.33 12.72
N LYS A 128 -10.80 -25.48 13.99
CA LYS A 128 -11.65 -26.61 14.42
C LYS A 128 -12.94 -26.73 13.62
N ALA A 129 -13.60 -25.60 13.32
CA ALA A 129 -14.90 -25.61 12.65
C ALA A 129 -14.88 -26.27 11.26
N VAL A 130 -13.72 -26.30 10.59
CA VAL A 130 -13.55 -26.89 9.26
C VAL A 130 -12.77 -28.21 9.25
N HIS A 131 -12.25 -28.64 10.41
CA HIS A 131 -11.49 -29.89 10.57
C HIS A 131 -12.27 -30.89 11.44
N SER A 132 -13.05 -31.76 10.80
CA SER A 132 -13.84 -32.77 11.51
C SER A 132 -12.96 -33.82 12.21
N ASP A 133 -11.75 -34.04 11.72
CA ASP A 133 -10.71 -34.95 12.23
C ASP A 133 -9.69 -34.26 13.16
N HIS A 134 -10.01 -33.05 13.65
CA HIS A 134 -9.13 -32.23 14.49
C HIS A 134 -8.41 -33.01 15.61
N ALA A 135 -9.11 -33.90 16.32
CA ALA A 135 -8.55 -34.65 17.45
C ALA A 135 -7.33 -35.49 17.04
N GLN A 136 -7.40 -36.19 15.91
CA GLN A 136 -6.33 -37.03 15.40
C GLN A 136 -5.16 -36.19 14.84
N GLN A 137 -5.47 -35.07 14.18
CA GLN A 137 -4.44 -34.17 13.66
C GLN A 137 -3.62 -33.54 14.81
N LEU A 138 -4.29 -33.06 15.85
CA LEU A 138 -3.62 -32.46 17.01
C LEU A 138 -2.83 -33.49 17.81
N TYR A 139 -3.30 -34.73 17.90
CA TYR A 139 -2.51 -35.84 18.45
C TYR A 139 -1.18 -36.01 17.68
N SER A 140 -1.28 -36.11 16.35
CA SER A 140 -0.12 -36.36 15.47
C SER A 140 0.87 -35.19 15.49
N LEU A 141 0.37 -33.96 15.60
CA LEU A 141 1.17 -32.74 15.77
C LEU A 141 1.99 -32.78 17.06
N VAL A 142 1.34 -33.08 18.19
CA VAL A 142 2.01 -33.14 19.49
C VAL A 142 3.03 -34.27 19.53
N ASP A 143 2.70 -35.44 18.97
CA ASP A 143 3.62 -36.58 18.84
C ASP A 143 4.86 -36.24 18.01
N SER A 144 4.68 -35.51 16.90
CA SER A 144 5.77 -35.03 16.04
C SER A 144 6.70 -34.05 16.79
N ILE A 145 6.12 -33.13 17.56
CA ILE A 145 6.88 -32.18 18.39
C ILE A 145 7.67 -32.91 19.48
N GLN A 146 7.07 -33.88 20.16
CA GLN A 146 7.78 -34.68 21.16
C GLN A 146 8.92 -35.50 20.54
N SER A 147 8.72 -36.04 19.35
CA SER A 147 9.72 -36.84 18.63
C SER A 147 10.99 -36.05 18.29
N ILE A 148 10.90 -34.73 18.07
CA ILE A 148 12.08 -33.85 17.90
C ILE A 148 13.00 -33.92 19.13
N PHE A 149 12.42 -34.10 20.31
CA PHE A 149 13.13 -34.24 21.59
C PHE A 149 13.18 -35.69 22.08
N GLY A 150 12.93 -36.70 21.22
CA GLY A 150 12.77 -38.09 21.64
C GLY A 150 13.98 -38.76 22.30
N LYS A 151 15.15 -38.10 22.29
CA LYS A 151 16.34 -38.50 23.05
C LYS A 151 16.29 -38.12 24.53
N TYR A 152 15.38 -37.22 24.90
CA TYR A 152 15.28 -36.63 26.23
C TYR A 152 13.97 -37.01 26.90
N PHE A 153 13.92 -36.91 28.22
CA PHE A 153 12.67 -37.04 28.95
C PHE A 153 11.82 -35.77 28.78
N THR A 154 10.68 -35.88 28.10
CA THR A 154 9.80 -34.74 27.81
C THR A 154 8.59 -34.68 28.72
N GLN A 155 8.22 -33.47 29.17
CA GLN A 155 6.94 -33.16 29.82
C GLN A 155 6.23 -32.05 29.06
N ILE A 156 4.90 -32.06 29.06
CA ILE A 156 4.07 -31.09 28.33
C ILE A 156 3.28 -30.19 29.28
N VAL A 157 3.27 -28.91 28.91
CA VAL A 157 2.31 -27.91 29.40
C VAL A 157 1.37 -27.54 28.27
N LEU A 158 0.07 -27.78 28.45
CA LEU A 158 -0.97 -27.28 27.55
C LEU A 158 -1.34 -25.86 27.95
N THR A 159 -1.10 -24.88 27.06
CA THR A 159 -1.43 -23.50 27.35
C THR A 159 -1.72 -22.68 26.09
N GLY A 160 -2.23 -21.47 26.28
CA GLY A 160 -2.61 -20.57 25.22
C GLY A 160 -3.46 -19.44 25.74
N HIS A 161 -3.52 -18.38 24.95
CA HIS A 161 -4.30 -17.18 25.24
C HIS A 161 -5.51 -17.09 24.32
N SER A 162 -6.64 -16.55 24.81
CA SER A 162 -7.84 -16.33 24.00
C SER A 162 -8.27 -17.57 23.19
N GLY A 163 -8.53 -17.38 21.89
CA GLY A 163 -8.58 -18.38 20.82
C GLY A 163 -7.83 -19.69 21.07
N GLY A 164 -6.57 -19.58 21.50
CA GLY A 164 -5.66 -20.69 21.71
C GLY A 164 -6.15 -21.73 22.71
N GLY A 165 -7.01 -21.39 23.67
CA GLY A 165 -7.58 -22.39 24.58
C GLY A 165 -8.45 -23.44 23.87
N ARG A 166 -8.93 -23.15 22.65
CA ARG A 166 -9.61 -24.14 21.82
C ARG A 166 -8.69 -25.28 21.39
N PHE A 167 -7.39 -25.03 21.18
CA PHE A 167 -6.41 -26.09 20.90
C PHE A 167 -6.40 -27.12 22.03
N THR A 168 -6.29 -26.65 23.29
CA THR A 168 -6.24 -27.53 24.47
C THR A 168 -7.45 -28.47 24.50
N PHE A 169 -8.67 -27.94 24.41
CA PHE A 169 -9.86 -28.79 24.44
C PHE A 169 -9.95 -29.74 23.24
N SER A 170 -9.59 -29.28 22.05
CA SER A 170 -9.62 -30.09 20.82
C SER A 170 -8.57 -31.21 20.81
N PHE A 171 -7.42 -30.98 21.45
CA PHE A 171 -6.43 -32.03 21.70
C PHE A 171 -6.97 -33.06 22.70
N LEU A 172 -7.64 -32.61 23.76
CA LEU A 172 -8.25 -33.49 24.75
C LEU A 172 -9.44 -34.30 24.20
N ASP A 173 -10.06 -33.89 23.09
CA ASP A 173 -11.12 -34.66 22.43
C ASP A 173 -10.63 -36.03 21.94
N ASN A 174 -9.33 -36.20 21.68
CA ASN A 174 -8.74 -37.46 21.24
C ASN A 174 -8.63 -38.52 22.35
N PHE A 175 -8.76 -38.12 23.62
CA PHE A 175 -8.44 -38.98 24.75
C PHE A 175 -9.62 -39.18 25.69
N GLN A 176 -9.78 -40.39 26.21
CA GLN A 176 -10.69 -40.65 27.33
C GLN A 176 -10.11 -40.11 28.65
N GLU A 177 -8.79 -40.26 28.85
CA GLU A 177 -8.05 -39.74 29.99
C GLU A 177 -6.90 -38.85 29.52
N ILE A 178 -6.61 -37.77 30.25
CA ILE A 178 -5.49 -36.88 29.90
C ILE A 178 -4.15 -37.65 30.05
N PRO A 179 -3.27 -37.65 29.03
CA PRO A 179 -2.02 -38.41 29.05
C PRO A 179 -1.05 -38.01 30.18
N ASP A 180 -0.27 -38.97 30.68
CA ASP A 180 0.64 -38.79 31.83
C ASP A 180 1.82 -37.84 31.57
N PHE A 181 2.19 -37.65 30.29
CA PHE A 181 3.19 -36.67 29.91
C PHE A 181 2.68 -35.22 30.02
N VAL A 182 1.36 -35.00 30.10
CA VAL A 182 0.78 -33.67 30.37
C VAL A 182 0.85 -33.44 31.87
N LYS A 183 1.70 -32.50 32.30
CA LYS A 183 1.92 -32.17 33.72
C LYS A 183 1.22 -30.89 34.15
N ARG A 184 0.83 -30.06 33.19
CA ARG A 184 0.16 -28.79 33.49
C ARG A 184 -0.83 -28.40 32.41
N ILE A 185 -1.96 -27.87 32.84
CA ILE A 185 -2.94 -27.20 31.99
C ILE A 185 -3.07 -25.77 32.51
N SER A 186 -2.74 -24.80 31.68
CA SER A 186 -2.77 -23.38 32.03
C SER A 186 -3.62 -22.60 31.04
N PHE A 187 -4.78 -22.11 31.48
CA PHE A 187 -5.66 -21.25 30.69
C PHE A 187 -5.37 -19.78 31.00
N LEU A 188 -4.80 -19.06 30.04
CA LEU A 188 -4.61 -17.61 30.11
C LEU A 188 -5.80 -16.96 29.41
N ASP A 189 -6.86 -16.67 30.15
CA ASP A 189 -8.07 -16.06 29.63
C ASP A 189 -8.60 -16.74 28.35
N SER A 190 -8.59 -18.08 28.37
CA SER A 190 -8.76 -18.92 27.19
C SER A 190 -9.67 -20.13 27.41
N ASN A 191 -10.25 -20.31 28.59
CA ASN A 191 -11.08 -21.46 28.91
C ASN A 191 -12.57 -21.34 28.50
N TYR A 192 -12.93 -20.40 27.62
CA TYR A 192 -14.33 -20.17 27.24
C TYR A 192 -14.97 -21.40 26.54
N GLY A 193 -14.14 -22.30 26.00
CA GLY A 193 -14.56 -23.59 25.43
C GLY A 193 -14.87 -24.68 26.45
N TYR A 194 -14.76 -24.41 27.76
CA TYR A 194 -14.99 -25.40 28.80
C TYR A 194 -16.45 -25.87 28.86
N GLU A 195 -16.61 -27.18 28.90
CA GLU A 195 -17.85 -27.90 29.17
C GLU A 195 -17.62 -28.97 30.23
N THR A 196 -18.70 -29.44 30.88
CA THR A 196 -18.62 -30.38 32.00
C THR A 196 -17.95 -31.71 31.63
N ILE A 197 -18.01 -32.13 30.36
CA ILE A 197 -17.33 -33.33 29.86
C ILE A 197 -15.81 -33.29 30.05
N TYR A 198 -15.19 -32.11 29.99
CA TYR A 198 -13.75 -31.97 30.27
C TYR A 198 -13.46 -31.98 31.78
N GLY A 199 -14.45 -31.63 32.60
CA GLY A 199 -14.33 -31.63 34.06
C GLY A 199 -13.99 -33.01 34.62
N GLU A 200 -14.64 -34.06 34.11
CA GLU A 200 -14.36 -35.46 34.52
C GLU A 200 -12.91 -35.86 34.19
N LYS A 201 -12.45 -35.54 32.97
CA LYS A 201 -11.06 -35.80 32.54
C LYS A 201 -10.04 -35.08 33.43
N ILE A 202 -10.32 -33.81 33.76
CA ILE A 202 -9.46 -32.98 34.62
C ILE A 202 -9.41 -33.53 36.05
N VAL A 203 -10.55 -33.97 36.62
CA VAL A 203 -10.58 -34.57 37.96
C VAL A 203 -9.74 -35.84 38.01
N ALA A 204 -9.95 -36.77 37.06
CA ALA A 204 -9.20 -38.01 36.98
C ALA A 204 -7.69 -37.72 36.86
N TRP A 205 -7.31 -36.78 35.98
CA TRP A 205 -5.93 -36.36 35.80
C TRP A 205 -5.31 -35.76 37.06
N LEU A 206 -6.00 -34.87 37.77
CA LEU A 206 -5.50 -34.26 39.03
C LEU A 206 -5.35 -35.26 40.18
N GLN A 207 -6.18 -36.30 40.21
CA GLN A 207 -6.11 -37.39 41.20
C GLN A 207 -5.00 -38.40 40.88
N LYS A 208 -4.67 -38.57 39.60
CA LYS A 208 -3.68 -39.55 39.14
C LYS A 208 -2.25 -39.24 39.57
N SER A 209 -1.89 -37.95 39.69
CA SER A 209 -0.55 -37.53 40.14
C SER A 209 -0.58 -36.21 40.91
N ASN A 210 0.30 -36.11 41.92
CA ASN A 210 0.58 -34.88 42.65
C ASN A 210 1.48 -33.90 41.87
N GLU A 211 2.00 -34.30 40.71
CA GLU A 211 2.76 -33.45 39.79
C GLU A 211 1.88 -32.78 38.73
N ASN A 212 0.55 -32.98 38.80
CA ASN A 212 -0.40 -32.40 37.86
C ASN A 212 -0.99 -31.10 38.41
N TYR A 213 -0.91 -30.03 37.61
CA TYR A 213 -1.28 -28.66 38.01
C TYR A 213 -2.29 -28.03 37.06
N LEU A 214 -3.36 -27.45 37.60
CA LEU A 214 -4.35 -26.67 36.86
C LEU A 214 -4.28 -25.20 37.27
N CYS A 215 -4.00 -24.32 36.31
CA CYS A 215 -4.07 -22.88 36.49
C CYS A 215 -5.08 -22.28 35.50
N THR A 216 -6.06 -21.53 36.01
CA THR A 216 -7.03 -20.82 35.18
C THR A 216 -7.03 -19.35 35.60
N ILE A 217 -6.69 -18.48 34.66
CA ILE A 217 -6.69 -17.03 34.82
C ILE A 217 -7.79 -16.47 33.94
N ALA A 218 -8.68 -15.63 34.49
CA ALA A 218 -9.71 -14.94 33.73
C ALA A 218 -10.01 -13.58 34.35
N TYR A 219 -10.48 -12.63 33.55
CA TYR A 219 -11.04 -11.37 34.06
C TYR A 219 -12.56 -11.38 33.92
N ASN A 220 -13.24 -10.45 34.57
CA ASN A 220 -14.68 -10.28 34.41
C ASN A 220 -14.98 -9.63 33.04
N ASP A 221 -14.93 -10.46 32.01
CA ASP A 221 -15.25 -10.12 30.62
C ASP A 221 -16.76 -9.95 30.40
N SER A 222 -17.60 -10.56 31.25
CA SER A 222 -19.07 -10.46 31.18
C SER A 222 -19.63 -9.04 31.35
N VAL A 223 -18.83 -8.12 31.90
CA VAL A 223 -19.18 -6.71 32.07
C VAL A 223 -18.32 -5.78 31.22
N ALA A 224 -17.35 -6.31 30.46
CA ALA A 224 -16.45 -5.52 29.64
C ALA A 224 -17.20 -4.88 28.46
N LEU A 225 -16.93 -3.60 28.21
CA LEU A 225 -17.58 -2.82 27.16
C LEU A 225 -16.57 -2.36 26.10
N TYR A 226 -16.97 -2.46 24.83
CA TYR A 226 -16.31 -1.82 23.69
C TYR A 226 -17.30 -0.84 23.05
N ASN A 227 -16.96 0.46 22.98
CA ASN A 227 -17.85 1.51 22.50
C ASN A 227 -19.26 1.48 23.15
N GLY A 228 -19.31 1.16 24.45
CA GLY A 228 -20.55 1.07 25.23
C GLY A 228 -21.33 -0.25 25.06
N GLN A 229 -20.87 -1.19 24.23
CA GLN A 229 -21.51 -2.48 23.99
C GLN A 229 -20.77 -3.65 24.67
N PRO A 230 -21.47 -4.66 25.20
CA PRO A 230 -20.83 -5.86 25.77
C PRO A 230 -19.96 -6.59 24.75
N VAL A 231 -18.73 -6.96 25.16
CA VAL A 231 -17.78 -7.70 24.29
C VAL A 231 -18.14 -9.18 24.20
N VAL A 232 -18.70 -9.74 25.27
CA VAL A 232 -19.16 -11.14 25.33
C VAL A 232 -20.53 -11.22 26.01
N SER A 233 -21.27 -12.28 25.75
CA SER A 233 -22.49 -12.56 26.49
C SER A 233 -22.19 -12.94 27.95
N ALA A 234 -23.17 -12.80 28.84
CA ALA A 234 -23.02 -13.12 30.26
C ALA A 234 -22.53 -14.55 30.55
N THR A 235 -22.73 -15.49 29.62
CA THR A 235 -22.32 -16.90 29.72
C THR A 235 -21.27 -17.33 28.70
N GLY A 236 -20.95 -16.49 27.72
CA GLY A 236 -20.03 -16.79 26.63
C GLY A 236 -18.56 -16.59 26.96
N GLY A 237 -18.28 -15.83 28.02
CA GLY A 237 -16.93 -15.43 28.43
C GLY A 237 -16.20 -16.41 29.36
N THR A 238 -14.90 -16.15 29.54
CA THR A 238 -14.00 -16.90 30.44
C THR A 238 -14.38 -16.70 31.90
N TRP A 239 -14.97 -15.57 32.29
CA TRP A 239 -15.46 -15.33 33.65
C TRP A 239 -16.49 -16.38 34.06
N TYR A 240 -17.50 -16.58 33.23
CA TYR A 240 -18.56 -17.55 33.49
C TYR A 240 -18.02 -18.98 33.43
N ARG A 241 -17.24 -19.30 32.40
CA ARG A 241 -16.72 -20.65 32.16
C ARG A 241 -15.72 -21.09 33.24
N SER A 242 -14.93 -20.16 33.78
CA SER A 242 -14.07 -20.42 34.94
C SER A 242 -14.87 -20.72 36.21
N ARG A 243 -15.97 -19.99 36.46
CA ARG A 243 -16.87 -20.29 37.59
C ARG A 243 -17.61 -21.61 37.41
N MET A 244 -17.98 -21.94 36.17
CA MET A 244 -18.58 -23.23 35.83
C MET A 244 -17.61 -24.39 36.10
N MET A 245 -16.36 -24.25 35.67
CA MET A 245 -15.28 -25.20 35.97
C MET A 245 -15.07 -25.34 37.48
N LYS A 246 -14.92 -24.21 38.20
CA LYS A 246 -14.81 -24.20 39.66
C LYS A 246 -15.95 -24.94 40.35
N LYS A 247 -17.21 -24.62 39.98
CA LYS A 247 -18.40 -25.24 40.57
C LYS A 247 -18.46 -26.75 40.31
N PHE A 248 -18.00 -27.21 39.15
CA PHE A 248 -17.92 -28.63 38.87
C PHE A 248 -16.86 -29.32 39.75
N LEU A 249 -15.68 -28.72 39.86
CA LEU A 249 -14.56 -29.25 40.64
C LEU A 249 -14.84 -29.29 42.15
N GLU A 250 -15.70 -28.40 42.67
CA GLU A 250 -16.13 -28.41 44.07
C GLU A 250 -16.85 -29.69 44.51
N ASN A 251 -17.39 -30.47 43.57
CA ASN A 251 -17.98 -31.77 43.89
C ASN A 251 -16.92 -32.81 44.28
N TYR A 252 -15.64 -32.57 43.98
CA TYR A 252 -14.54 -33.52 44.14
C TYR A 252 -13.42 -33.01 45.05
N PHE A 253 -13.21 -31.69 45.11
CA PHE A 253 -12.12 -31.08 45.86
C PHE A 253 -12.64 -29.95 46.75
N THR A 254 -12.06 -29.85 47.95
CA THR A 254 -12.32 -28.72 48.85
C THR A 254 -11.52 -27.50 48.42
N PHE A 255 -12.21 -26.39 48.18
CA PHE A 255 -11.61 -25.12 47.81
C PHE A 255 -11.53 -24.15 48.99
N THR A 256 -10.41 -23.44 49.09
CA THR A 256 -10.28 -22.20 49.86
C THR A 256 -10.49 -21.00 48.94
N THR A 257 -11.19 -19.98 49.42
CA THR A 257 -11.43 -18.73 48.67
C THR A 257 -10.72 -17.57 49.35
N GLU A 258 -9.89 -16.85 48.60
CA GLU A 258 -9.33 -15.55 48.97
C GLU A 258 -9.95 -14.49 48.05
N GLU A 259 -10.55 -13.45 48.62
CA GLU A 259 -11.18 -12.38 47.86
C GLU A 259 -10.74 -11.02 48.41
N ASN A 260 -10.33 -10.13 47.50
CA ASN A 260 -10.05 -8.72 47.78
C ASN A 260 -10.72 -7.85 46.71
N ASP A 261 -10.46 -6.54 46.71
CA ASP A 261 -11.12 -5.60 45.78
C ASP A 261 -10.77 -5.86 44.30
N GLU A 262 -9.64 -6.53 44.02
CA GLU A 262 -9.19 -6.79 42.65
C GLU A 262 -9.43 -8.22 42.17
N PHE A 263 -9.33 -9.21 43.05
CA PHE A 263 -9.28 -10.62 42.67
C PHE A 263 -10.17 -11.50 43.55
N ILE A 264 -10.64 -12.59 42.94
CA ILE A 264 -11.18 -13.76 43.62
C ILE A 264 -10.29 -14.93 43.25
N LYS A 265 -9.68 -15.58 44.23
CA LYS A 265 -8.77 -16.71 44.04
C LYS A 265 -9.36 -17.94 44.71
N TYR A 266 -9.59 -18.98 43.92
CA TYR A 266 -9.98 -20.29 44.40
C TYR A 266 -8.77 -21.21 44.35
N THR A 267 -8.45 -21.83 45.48
CA THR A 267 -7.32 -22.77 45.59
C THR A 267 -7.80 -24.11 46.12
N ALA A 268 -7.35 -25.22 45.53
CA ALA A 268 -7.58 -26.58 46.02
C ALA A 268 -6.32 -27.43 45.85
N LEU A 269 -6.33 -28.63 46.46
CA LEU A 269 -5.24 -29.62 46.39
C LEU A 269 -3.86 -29.01 46.72
N GLU A 270 -3.76 -28.34 47.87
CA GLU A 270 -2.50 -27.74 48.36
C GLU A 270 -1.85 -26.76 47.37
N GLY A 271 -2.66 -26.07 46.56
CA GLY A 271 -2.17 -25.10 45.57
C GLY A 271 -2.05 -25.63 44.15
N ARG A 272 -2.22 -26.94 43.92
CA ARG A 272 -2.13 -27.54 42.58
C ARG A 272 -3.26 -27.12 41.64
N VAL A 273 -4.40 -26.70 42.19
CA VAL A 273 -5.50 -26.14 41.44
C VAL A 273 -5.69 -24.69 41.86
N LYS A 274 -5.51 -23.75 40.92
CA LYS A 274 -5.77 -22.33 41.13
C LYS A 274 -6.66 -21.76 40.03
N ILE A 275 -7.76 -21.14 40.43
CA ILE A 275 -8.65 -20.38 39.55
C ILE A 275 -8.67 -18.93 40.04
N ILE A 276 -8.05 -18.04 39.25
CA ILE A 276 -7.80 -16.64 39.59
C ILE A 276 -8.68 -15.76 38.70
N LEU A 277 -9.61 -15.04 39.32
CA LEU A 277 -10.60 -14.22 38.63
C LEU A 277 -10.37 -12.73 38.95
N LYS A 278 -10.01 -11.93 37.95
CA LYS A 278 -9.86 -10.49 38.09
C LYS A 278 -11.22 -9.79 37.99
N LYS A 279 -11.58 -9.02 39.02
CA LYS A 279 -12.76 -8.14 39.02
C LYS A 279 -12.56 -6.99 38.03
N ASN A 280 -13.66 -6.47 37.48
CA ASN A 280 -13.64 -5.44 36.44
C ASN A 280 -14.68 -4.34 36.73
N PRO A 281 -14.56 -3.59 37.84
CA PRO A 281 -15.54 -2.55 38.20
C PRO A 281 -15.63 -1.45 37.13
N ASP A 282 -14.52 -1.19 36.44
CA ASP A 282 -14.39 -0.15 35.42
C ASP A 282 -14.82 -0.61 34.01
N LYS A 283 -15.27 -1.87 33.88
CA LYS A 283 -15.79 -2.44 32.61
C LYS A 283 -14.81 -2.36 31.44
N LEU A 284 -13.50 -2.47 31.73
CA LEU A 284 -12.42 -2.37 30.74
C LEU A 284 -12.20 -3.69 29.99
N ILE A 285 -11.53 -3.63 28.84
CA ILE A 285 -11.05 -4.81 28.12
C ILE A 285 -9.65 -5.14 28.67
N LEU A 286 -9.56 -6.16 29.52
CA LEU A 286 -8.31 -6.60 30.17
C LEU A 286 -7.72 -7.88 29.54
N HIS A 287 -8.25 -8.26 28.38
CA HIS A 287 -8.04 -9.56 27.73
C HIS A 287 -6.56 -9.92 27.57
N THR A 288 -5.75 -8.98 27.09
CA THR A 288 -4.31 -9.17 26.84
C THR A 288 -3.45 -8.73 28.02
N VAL A 289 -3.97 -7.81 28.86
CA VAL A 289 -3.27 -7.24 30.03
C VAL A 289 -2.88 -8.31 31.04
N GLN A 290 -3.68 -9.37 31.20
CA GLN A 290 -3.36 -10.46 32.11
C GLN A 290 -2.12 -11.25 31.67
N VAL A 291 -1.90 -11.41 30.36
CA VAL A 291 -0.71 -12.07 29.81
C VAL A 291 0.49 -11.16 29.93
N GLU A 292 0.31 -9.89 29.57
CA GLU A 292 1.31 -8.83 29.68
C GLU A 292 1.87 -8.74 31.11
N ARG A 293 1.00 -8.78 32.12
CA ARG A 293 1.40 -8.67 33.52
C ARG A 293 1.78 -10.02 34.13
N ASN A 294 2.78 -10.66 33.51
CA ASN A 294 3.43 -11.90 33.92
C ASN A 294 2.52 -13.15 33.88
N GLY A 295 1.45 -13.14 33.06
CA GLY A 295 0.45 -14.20 33.05
C GLY A 295 1.00 -15.55 32.58
N TYR A 296 1.87 -15.56 31.56
CA TYR A 296 2.48 -16.82 31.10
C TYR A 296 3.47 -17.37 32.14
N ILE A 297 4.35 -16.53 32.70
CA ILE A 297 5.23 -16.92 33.81
C ILE A 297 4.41 -17.50 34.96
N HIS A 298 3.34 -16.80 35.38
CA HIS A 298 2.49 -17.28 36.45
C HIS A 298 1.82 -18.60 36.10
N GLY A 299 1.27 -18.75 34.89
CA GLY A 299 0.65 -19.98 34.41
C GLY A 299 1.59 -21.19 34.51
N ILE A 300 2.86 -21.04 34.13
CA ILE A 300 3.88 -22.10 34.19
C ILE A 300 4.28 -22.44 35.64
N LEU A 301 4.33 -21.47 36.55
CA LEU A 301 4.86 -21.67 37.91
C LEU A 301 3.80 -21.83 38.99
N SER A 302 2.53 -21.54 38.69
CA SER A 302 1.42 -21.56 39.64
C SER A 302 1.31 -22.91 40.37
N GLY A 303 1.22 -22.89 41.69
CA GLY A 303 1.16 -24.07 42.56
C GLY A 303 2.51 -24.71 42.89
N THR A 304 3.62 -24.21 42.35
CA THR A 304 4.97 -24.70 42.65
C THR A 304 5.67 -23.82 43.69
N GLU A 305 6.78 -24.30 44.26
CA GLU A 305 7.64 -23.51 45.15
C GLU A 305 8.29 -22.28 44.48
N LYS A 306 8.27 -22.22 43.15
CA LYS A 306 8.79 -21.11 42.34
C LYS A 306 7.77 -20.00 42.10
N GLU A 307 6.51 -20.20 42.52
CA GLU A 307 5.46 -19.20 42.34
C GLU A 307 5.83 -17.88 43.04
N ASN A 308 5.73 -16.77 42.31
CA ASN A 308 6.07 -15.40 42.76
C ASN A 308 7.54 -15.18 43.19
N ILE A 309 8.47 -16.02 42.74
CA ILE A 309 9.91 -15.77 42.90
C ILE A 309 10.40 -14.87 41.76
N ASN A 310 10.85 -13.65 42.10
CA ASN A 310 11.32 -12.61 41.16
C ASN A 310 10.27 -12.06 40.18
N TYR A 311 8.98 -12.36 40.39
CA TYR A 311 7.85 -11.77 39.68
C TYR A 311 6.63 -11.73 40.59
N SER A 312 5.62 -10.93 40.23
CA SER A 312 4.29 -10.98 40.85
C SER A 312 3.24 -11.02 39.75
N TYR A 313 2.24 -11.91 39.89
CA TYR A 313 1.12 -11.93 38.95
C TYR A 313 0.35 -10.60 39.01
N TYR A 314 0.07 -10.04 37.83
CA TYR A 314 -0.56 -8.73 37.66
C TYR A 314 0.28 -7.52 38.14
N GLY A 315 1.54 -7.74 38.54
CA GLY A 315 2.52 -6.69 38.83
C GLY A 315 3.24 -6.15 37.59
N GLU A 316 4.32 -5.39 37.79
CA GLU A 316 5.18 -4.89 36.72
C GLU A 316 5.78 -6.03 35.87
N ARG A 317 6.03 -5.75 34.58
CA ARG A 317 6.61 -6.73 33.64
C ARG A 317 7.99 -7.18 34.14
N ALA A 318 8.09 -8.40 34.67
CA ALA A 318 9.33 -8.95 35.22
C ALA A 318 10.38 -9.27 34.14
N TYR A 319 9.97 -9.22 32.87
CA TYR A 319 10.73 -9.68 31.72
C TYR A 319 11.10 -8.56 30.74
N SER A 320 10.89 -7.28 31.08
CA SER A 320 11.13 -6.15 30.17
C SER A 320 12.54 -6.14 29.57
N GLY A 321 13.56 -6.58 30.34
CA GLY A 321 14.94 -6.69 29.88
C GLY A 321 15.21 -7.79 28.84
N TYR A 322 14.23 -8.66 28.57
CA TYR A 322 14.33 -9.78 27.63
C TYR A 322 13.45 -9.60 26.37
N ILE A 323 12.81 -8.44 26.22
CA ILE A 323 12.00 -8.11 25.05
C ILE A 323 12.92 -7.94 23.84
N GLN A 324 12.54 -8.57 22.72
CA GLN A 324 13.35 -8.55 21.51
C GLN A 324 13.37 -7.14 20.91
N LYS A 325 14.53 -6.72 20.43
CA LYS A 325 14.61 -5.53 19.58
C LYS A 325 14.00 -5.86 18.22
N PHE A 326 13.40 -4.86 17.57
CA PHE A 326 12.95 -5.01 16.20
C PHE A 326 14.16 -5.27 15.27
N ILE A 327 14.09 -6.34 14.47
CA ILE A 327 14.97 -6.57 13.32
C ILE A 327 14.05 -6.79 12.12
N PRO A 328 14.11 -5.94 11.09
CA PRO A 328 13.35 -6.14 9.86
C PRO A 328 13.85 -7.38 9.10
N ASN A 329 12.94 -8.25 8.66
CA ASN A 329 13.30 -9.37 7.80
C ASN A 329 13.47 -8.88 6.36
N LEU A 330 14.61 -9.19 5.75
CA LEU A 330 14.83 -9.00 4.32
C LEU A 330 14.04 -10.04 3.52
N LYS A 331 13.62 -9.68 2.32
CA LYS A 331 12.92 -10.55 1.38
C LYS A 331 13.76 -11.79 1.08
N GLN A 332 13.08 -12.93 1.00
CA GLN A 332 13.69 -14.21 0.66
C GLN A 332 14.20 -14.19 -0.79
N ILE A 333 15.36 -14.82 -1.02
CA ILE A 333 15.92 -15.00 -2.36
C ILE A 333 15.26 -16.17 -3.10
N ASN A 334 15.29 -16.11 -4.43
CA ASN A 334 14.60 -17.06 -5.31
C ASN A 334 15.57 -18.04 -5.98
N ILE A 335 16.39 -18.77 -5.23
CA ILE A 335 17.26 -19.81 -5.82
C ILE A 335 16.51 -21.15 -5.85
N PRO A 336 16.21 -21.73 -7.03
CA PRO A 336 15.50 -23.02 -7.11
C PRO A 336 16.30 -24.16 -6.49
N ASP A 337 15.61 -25.16 -5.96
CA ASP A 337 16.25 -26.36 -5.42
C ASP A 337 17.06 -27.10 -6.47
N ARG A 338 18.25 -27.58 -6.08
CA ARG A 338 19.12 -28.33 -6.98
C ARG A 338 18.51 -29.71 -7.23
N ASN A 339 18.30 -30.07 -8.49
CA ASN A 339 18.00 -31.46 -8.86
C ASN A 339 19.16 -32.38 -8.41
N PRO A 340 18.91 -33.44 -7.61
CA PRO A 340 19.96 -34.36 -7.17
C PRO A 340 20.77 -34.99 -8.31
N GLN A 341 20.18 -35.14 -9.49
CA GLN A 341 20.82 -35.70 -10.70
C GLN A 341 21.51 -34.64 -11.58
N ALA A 342 21.52 -33.37 -11.19
CA ALA A 342 22.19 -32.32 -11.95
C ALA A 342 23.71 -32.59 -12.04
N ILE A 343 24.31 -32.19 -13.15
CA ILE A 343 25.74 -32.42 -13.41
C ILE A 343 26.64 -31.67 -12.42
N GLY A 344 27.80 -32.24 -12.14
CA GLY A 344 28.84 -31.61 -11.31
C GLY A 344 29.62 -30.53 -12.06
N GLY A 345 30.30 -29.66 -11.32
CA GLY A 345 31.01 -28.50 -11.88
C GLY A 345 32.11 -28.87 -12.87
N LYS A 346 32.90 -29.91 -12.58
CA LYS A 346 33.95 -30.39 -13.50
C LYS A 346 33.36 -30.87 -14.83
N THR A 347 32.28 -31.65 -14.78
CA THR A 347 31.61 -32.17 -15.97
C THR A 347 31.01 -31.05 -16.81
N PHE A 348 30.39 -30.06 -16.18
CA PHE A 348 29.89 -28.87 -16.85
C PHE A 348 31.01 -28.12 -17.59
N MET A 349 32.14 -27.85 -16.91
CA MET A 349 33.26 -27.13 -17.51
C MET A 349 33.83 -27.86 -18.74
N ASN A 350 33.95 -29.19 -18.68
CA ASN A 350 34.37 -29.96 -19.86
C ASN A 350 33.39 -29.81 -21.03
N ALA A 351 32.08 -29.82 -20.75
CA ALA A 351 31.03 -29.72 -21.77
C ALA A 351 31.03 -28.35 -22.48
N VAL A 352 31.41 -27.27 -21.79
CA VAL A 352 31.43 -25.91 -22.37
C VAL A 352 32.79 -25.49 -22.92
N SER A 353 33.81 -26.35 -22.85
CA SER A 353 35.21 -26.01 -23.15
C SER A 353 35.48 -25.48 -24.56
N ASN A 354 34.71 -25.93 -25.55
CA ASN A 354 34.86 -25.56 -26.96
C ASN A 354 33.67 -24.76 -27.51
N LEU A 355 32.79 -24.25 -26.64
CA LEU A 355 31.63 -23.46 -27.06
C LEU A 355 32.04 -22.02 -27.38
N SER A 356 31.24 -21.37 -28.23
CA SER A 356 31.33 -19.93 -28.41
C SER A 356 30.99 -19.20 -27.10
N PHE A 357 31.37 -17.92 -26.98
CA PHE A 357 31.00 -17.12 -25.81
C PHE A 357 29.48 -17.14 -25.57
N ALA A 358 28.68 -16.87 -26.60
CA ALA A 358 27.23 -16.81 -26.49
C ALA A 358 26.61 -18.17 -26.07
N ASP A 359 27.08 -19.27 -26.65
CA ASP A 359 26.58 -20.60 -26.30
C ASP A 359 26.98 -20.99 -24.87
N ARG A 360 28.21 -20.67 -24.46
CA ARG A 360 28.69 -20.91 -23.09
C ARG A 360 27.86 -20.14 -22.07
N GLU A 361 27.64 -18.84 -22.30
CA GLU A 361 26.81 -18.00 -21.43
C GLU A 361 25.37 -18.51 -21.32
N SER A 362 24.81 -19.02 -22.43
CA SER A 362 23.46 -19.61 -22.45
C SER A 362 23.38 -20.89 -21.62
N ARG A 363 24.39 -21.77 -21.71
CA ARG A 363 24.47 -22.99 -20.88
C ARG A 363 24.72 -22.68 -19.40
N ILE A 364 25.50 -21.64 -19.09
CA ILE A 364 25.68 -21.15 -17.72
C ILE A 364 24.34 -20.70 -17.13
N LEU A 365 23.58 -19.89 -17.87
CA LEU A 365 22.27 -19.42 -17.43
C LEU A 365 21.31 -20.58 -17.19
N GLU A 366 21.23 -21.54 -18.12
CA GLU A 366 20.38 -22.74 -18.02
C GLU A 366 20.65 -23.53 -16.73
N GLU A 367 21.90 -23.89 -16.46
CA GLU A 367 22.25 -24.66 -15.26
C GLU A 367 21.94 -23.89 -13.97
N ILE A 368 22.32 -22.61 -13.89
CA ILE A 368 22.16 -21.80 -12.68
C ILE A 368 20.67 -21.52 -12.43
N SER A 369 19.90 -21.17 -13.47
CA SER A 369 18.45 -20.93 -13.37
C SER A 369 17.65 -22.17 -12.99
N SER A 370 18.15 -23.37 -13.31
CA SER A 370 17.57 -24.64 -12.83
C SER A 370 17.90 -24.97 -11.37
N GLY A 371 18.72 -24.14 -10.71
CA GLY A 371 19.16 -24.36 -9.33
C GLY A 371 20.41 -25.23 -9.20
N ASN A 372 21.19 -25.49 -10.26
CA ASN A 372 22.44 -26.26 -10.16
C ASN A 372 23.59 -25.47 -9.52
N ILE A 373 23.39 -25.05 -8.27
CA ILE A 373 24.32 -24.29 -7.45
C ILE A 373 24.60 -25.10 -6.17
N PRO A 374 25.85 -25.12 -5.68
CA PRO A 374 26.21 -25.73 -4.40
C PRO A 374 25.33 -25.25 -3.24
N GLY A 375 25.00 -26.17 -2.33
CA GLY A 375 24.14 -25.89 -1.17
C GLY A 375 24.70 -24.82 -0.25
N PHE A 376 26.02 -24.75 -0.10
CA PHE A 376 26.67 -23.77 0.78
C PHE A 376 26.50 -22.32 0.29
N LEU A 377 26.27 -22.08 -1.01
CA LEU A 377 26.04 -20.73 -1.57
C LEU A 377 24.62 -20.22 -1.35
N ARG A 378 23.68 -21.08 -0.95
CA ARG A 378 22.26 -20.74 -0.77
C ARG A 378 22.00 -19.96 0.51
N ASN A 379 22.85 -20.15 1.52
CA ASN A 379 22.74 -19.47 2.80
C ASN A 379 23.57 -18.18 2.75
N LEU A 380 22.90 -17.06 2.51
CA LEU A 380 23.57 -15.76 2.51
C LEU A 380 24.04 -15.40 3.92
N LEU A 381 25.22 -14.76 4.00
CA LEU A 381 25.79 -14.29 5.24
C LEU A 381 25.44 -12.82 5.46
N GLN A 382 24.86 -12.50 6.61
CA GLN A 382 24.59 -11.12 6.99
C GLN A 382 25.87 -10.42 7.44
N GLN A 383 26.12 -9.24 6.86
CA GLN A 383 27.23 -8.35 7.18
C GLN A 383 26.69 -7.08 7.80
N LYS A 384 27.43 -6.54 8.78
CA LYS A 384 27.15 -5.25 9.40
C LYS A 384 28.24 -4.24 9.01
N ALA A 385 27.85 -3.03 8.64
CA ALA A 385 28.80 -1.92 8.54
C ALA A 385 28.20 -0.60 9.02
N ILE A 386 29.05 0.43 9.06
CA ILE A 386 28.65 1.82 9.28
C ILE A 386 29.18 2.60 8.08
N PHE A 387 28.28 3.21 7.30
CA PHE A 387 28.61 3.95 6.10
C PHE A 387 28.00 5.35 6.13
N THR A 388 28.61 6.29 5.41
CA THR A 388 28.10 7.66 5.31
C THR A 388 27.33 7.91 4.02
N ASP A 389 26.27 8.72 4.09
CA ASP A 389 25.55 9.27 2.94
C ASP A 389 26.33 10.43 2.26
N ALA A 390 25.72 11.08 1.27
CA ALA A 390 26.33 12.21 0.55
C ALA A 390 26.52 13.47 1.42
N ASN A 391 25.76 13.59 2.51
CA ASN A 391 25.85 14.70 3.47
C ASN A 391 26.85 14.43 4.61
N GLY A 392 27.44 13.23 4.65
CA GLY A 392 28.36 12.81 5.71
C GLY A 392 27.68 12.25 6.96
N ILE A 393 26.37 11.99 6.92
CA ILE A 393 25.62 11.37 8.01
C ILE A 393 25.92 9.87 8.02
N SER A 394 26.21 9.31 9.19
CA SER A 394 26.52 7.89 9.36
C SER A 394 25.27 7.05 9.57
N HIS A 395 25.19 5.94 8.85
CA HIS A 395 24.10 4.97 8.88
C HIS A 395 24.62 3.59 9.26
N THR A 396 23.88 2.87 10.11
CA THR A 396 24.15 1.45 10.37
C THR A 396 23.48 0.62 9.30
N ILE A 397 24.26 -0.20 8.61
CA ILE A 397 23.76 -1.03 7.52
C ILE A 397 23.91 -2.52 7.80
N TYR A 398 22.89 -3.30 7.41
CA TYR A 398 22.94 -4.76 7.37
C TYR A 398 22.56 -5.25 5.98
N TYR A 399 23.48 -5.93 5.31
CA TYR A 399 23.26 -6.53 3.99
C TYR A 399 23.61 -8.02 4.01
N GLN A 400 23.04 -8.79 3.09
CA GLN A 400 23.31 -10.22 2.97
C GLN A 400 24.08 -10.50 1.67
N VAL A 401 25.10 -11.36 1.75
CA VAL A 401 26.00 -11.68 0.62
C VAL A 401 26.25 -13.18 0.51
N MET A 402 26.47 -13.67 -0.71
CA MET A 402 26.93 -15.05 -0.91
C MET A 402 28.30 -15.28 -0.24
N PRO A 403 28.51 -16.44 0.40
CA PRO A 403 29.76 -16.75 1.11
C PRO A 403 30.97 -16.83 0.16
N ASP A 404 30.78 -17.29 -1.08
CA ASP A 404 31.79 -17.34 -2.14
C ASP A 404 31.19 -16.90 -3.48
N TYR A 405 32.01 -16.87 -4.53
CA TYR A 405 31.59 -16.57 -5.90
C TYR A 405 30.71 -17.67 -6.47
N LEU A 406 29.79 -17.27 -7.35
CA LEU A 406 28.82 -18.14 -8.01
C LEU A 406 29.51 -19.33 -8.71
N ALA A 407 28.97 -20.51 -8.47
CA ALA A 407 29.52 -21.77 -8.93
C ALA A 407 28.41 -22.70 -9.43
N ILE A 408 28.76 -23.60 -10.37
CA ILE A 408 27.88 -24.69 -10.82
C ILE A 408 28.37 -26.00 -10.20
N GLY A 409 27.44 -26.83 -9.72
CA GLY A 409 27.72 -28.16 -9.20
C GLY A 409 27.13 -28.46 -7.81
N SER A 410 27.69 -29.44 -7.12
CA SER A 410 27.32 -29.83 -5.75
C SER A 410 28.33 -29.31 -4.72
N ASN A 411 28.12 -29.57 -3.43
CA ASN A 411 29.13 -29.25 -2.41
C ASN A 411 30.44 -30.03 -2.61
N ASP A 412 30.39 -31.20 -3.27
CA ASP A 412 31.54 -32.09 -3.46
C ASP A 412 32.25 -31.89 -4.81
N ASP A 413 31.53 -31.43 -5.84
CA ASP A 413 32.06 -31.16 -7.18
C ASP A 413 31.45 -29.87 -7.74
N TYR A 414 32.18 -28.76 -7.57
CA TYR A 414 31.81 -27.45 -8.11
C TYR A 414 32.98 -26.72 -8.75
N CYS A 415 32.63 -25.83 -9.69
CA CYS A 415 33.56 -24.87 -10.27
C CYS A 415 32.98 -23.46 -10.19
N ARG A 416 33.77 -22.50 -9.71
CA ARG A 416 33.44 -21.07 -9.81
C ARG A 416 33.38 -20.69 -11.29
N ILE A 417 32.36 -19.93 -11.69
CA ILE A 417 32.07 -19.68 -13.11
C ILE A 417 32.35 -18.22 -13.48
N PRO A 418 33.49 -17.92 -14.13
CA PRO A 418 33.66 -16.69 -14.89
C PRO A 418 32.59 -16.56 -15.98
N MET A 419 31.86 -15.45 -16.01
CA MET A 419 30.82 -15.17 -17.02
C MET A 419 30.74 -13.68 -17.32
N GLY A 420 30.04 -13.33 -18.39
CA GLY A 420 29.80 -11.96 -18.80
C GLY A 420 28.80 -11.25 -17.88
N PRO A 421 28.82 -9.90 -17.85
CA PRO A 421 27.98 -9.12 -16.94
C PRO A 421 26.49 -9.21 -17.28
N LEU A 422 26.12 -9.40 -18.55
CA LEU A 422 24.70 -9.53 -18.95
C LEU A 422 24.08 -10.83 -18.41
N THR A 423 24.82 -11.95 -18.46
CA THR A 423 24.38 -13.23 -17.88
C THR A 423 24.34 -13.15 -16.36
N ALA A 424 25.37 -12.55 -15.74
CA ALA A 424 25.41 -12.31 -14.31
C ALA A 424 24.20 -11.48 -13.84
N GLN A 425 23.83 -10.43 -14.59
CA GLN A 425 22.66 -9.60 -14.31
C GLN A 425 21.35 -10.37 -14.43
N LYS A 426 21.18 -11.21 -15.47
CA LYS A 426 19.99 -12.06 -15.62
C LYS A 426 19.81 -13.01 -14.44
N ILE A 427 20.90 -13.63 -13.98
CA ILE A 427 20.90 -14.49 -12.80
C ILE A 427 20.56 -13.69 -11.53
N ALA A 428 21.16 -12.50 -11.36
CA ALA A 428 20.85 -11.64 -10.23
C ALA A 428 19.37 -11.28 -10.18
N ASN A 429 18.77 -10.90 -11.32
CA ASN A 429 17.34 -10.59 -11.42
C ASN A 429 16.48 -11.81 -11.05
N LEU A 430 16.79 -12.98 -11.61
CA LEU A 430 16.06 -14.23 -11.34
C LEU A 430 16.01 -14.56 -9.85
N PHE A 431 17.13 -14.38 -9.14
CA PHE A 431 17.23 -14.71 -7.73
C PHE A 431 16.74 -13.61 -6.77
N ASN A 432 16.24 -12.48 -7.30
CA ASN A 432 15.94 -11.28 -6.53
C ASN A 432 17.19 -10.77 -5.76
N MET A 433 18.31 -10.69 -6.47
CA MET A 433 19.62 -10.33 -5.98
C MET A 433 20.23 -9.18 -6.81
N VAL A 434 21.41 -8.71 -6.39
CA VAL A 434 22.12 -7.60 -7.05
C VAL A 434 23.63 -7.84 -7.05
N LEU A 435 24.33 -7.29 -8.06
CA LEU A 435 25.79 -7.23 -8.11
C LEU A 435 26.33 -6.18 -7.12
N PRO A 436 27.49 -6.39 -6.48
CA PRO A 436 28.05 -5.43 -5.53
C PRO A 436 28.53 -4.15 -6.22
N THR A 437 28.69 -3.08 -5.44
CA THR A 437 29.52 -1.92 -5.80
C THR A 437 30.95 -2.13 -5.33
N SER A 438 31.91 -1.33 -5.80
CA SER A 438 33.29 -1.37 -5.29
C SER A 438 33.38 -1.21 -3.77
N LYS A 439 32.55 -0.34 -3.18
CA LYS A 439 32.47 -0.11 -1.73
C LYS A 439 32.06 -1.38 -0.97
N LEU A 440 31.08 -2.11 -1.49
CA LEU A 440 30.63 -3.36 -0.88
C LEU A 440 31.66 -4.48 -1.06
N VAL A 441 32.35 -4.57 -2.20
CA VAL A 441 33.45 -5.52 -2.40
C VAL A 441 34.55 -5.32 -1.34
N ASP A 442 34.95 -4.07 -1.09
CA ASP A 442 35.95 -3.76 -0.04
C ASP A 442 35.47 -4.21 1.34
N ASN A 443 34.21 -3.93 1.69
CA ASN A 443 33.64 -4.31 2.97
C ASN A 443 33.50 -5.83 3.14
N ILE A 444 33.14 -6.54 2.07
CA ILE A 444 33.10 -8.01 2.04
C ILE A 444 34.50 -8.56 2.30
N TYR A 445 35.53 -8.02 1.64
CA TYR A 445 36.91 -8.46 1.87
C TYR A 445 37.34 -8.21 3.32
N ILE A 446 37.07 -7.02 3.87
CA ILE A 446 37.42 -6.68 5.26
C ILE A 446 36.81 -7.69 6.25
N ASN A 447 35.54 -8.06 6.06
CA ASN A 447 34.80 -8.96 6.93
C ASN A 447 34.94 -10.46 6.60
N ALA A 448 35.63 -10.81 5.52
CA ALA A 448 35.87 -12.20 5.15
C ALA A 448 36.59 -12.94 6.28
N THR A 449 35.99 -14.05 6.74
CA THR A 449 36.57 -14.95 7.74
C THR A 449 37.77 -15.71 7.15
N THR A 450 37.73 -15.98 5.85
CA THR A 450 38.79 -16.65 5.11
C THR A 450 39.33 -15.74 4.00
N LYS A 451 40.52 -15.19 4.21
CA LYS A 451 41.23 -14.34 3.23
C LYS A 451 42.33 -15.13 2.53
N LEU A 452 42.32 -15.11 1.20
CA LEU A 452 43.25 -15.85 0.36
C LEU A 452 44.10 -14.89 -0.48
N GLU A 453 45.31 -15.34 -0.84
CA GLU A 453 46.19 -14.57 -1.71
C GLU A 453 45.76 -14.78 -3.18
N PRO A 454 45.64 -13.72 -3.99
CA PRO A 454 45.32 -13.81 -5.41
C PRO A 454 46.21 -14.82 -6.18
N VAL A 455 45.59 -15.78 -6.85
CA VAL A 455 46.29 -16.72 -7.76
C VAL A 455 46.44 -16.07 -9.13
N THR A 456 47.68 -15.77 -9.54
CA THR A 456 47.95 -15.07 -10.81
C THR A 456 48.72 -15.95 -11.80
N TYR A 457 48.46 -15.75 -13.09
CA TYR A 457 49.21 -16.39 -14.18
C TYR A 457 49.74 -15.34 -15.16
N PRO A 458 50.88 -15.60 -15.83
CA PRO A 458 51.31 -14.79 -16.98
C PRO A 458 50.21 -14.71 -18.04
N TRP A 459 50.02 -13.51 -18.61
CA TRP A 459 49.01 -13.31 -19.64
C TRP A 459 49.36 -14.08 -20.92
N VAL A 460 48.42 -14.91 -21.39
CA VAL A 460 48.52 -15.63 -22.66
C VAL A 460 47.17 -15.56 -23.36
N ALA A 461 47.10 -14.80 -24.46
CA ALA A 461 45.87 -14.60 -25.22
C ALA A 461 45.22 -15.94 -25.63
N GLY A 462 43.90 -16.05 -25.49
CA GLY A 462 43.15 -17.28 -25.76
C GLY A 462 43.28 -18.36 -24.67
N LEU A 463 44.39 -18.45 -23.94
CA LEU A 463 44.53 -19.37 -22.81
C LEU A 463 43.98 -18.77 -21.51
N SER A 464 44.27 -17.51 -21.22
CA SER A 464 43.78 -16.80 -20.02
C SER A 464 42.24 -16.67 -19.99
N GLU A 465 41.61 -16.74 -21.16
CA GLU A 465 40.16 -16.69 -21.39
C GLU A 465 39.55 -18.10 -21.61
N SER A 466 40.37 -19.15 -21.60
CA SER A 466 39.91 -20.52 -21.84
C SER A 466 39.28 -21.15 -20.61
N VAL A 467 38.30 -22.03 -20.85
CA VAL A 467 37.67 -22.86 -19.81
C VAL A 467 38.70 -23.74 -19.08
N ALA A 468 39.75 -24.19 -19.78
CA ALA A 468 40.83 -24.95 -19.16
C ALA A 468 41.54 -24.14 -18.06
N ARG A 469 41.83 -22.86 -18.31
CA ARG A 469 42.41 -21.97 -17.30
C ARG A 469 41.45 -21.68 -16.15
N PHE A 470 40.15 -21.65 -16.41
CA PHE A 470 39.13 -21.44 -15.36
C PHE A 470 39.11 -22.62 -14.38
N VAL A 471 39.23 -23.86 -14.89
CA VAL A 471 39.32 -25.09 -14.07
C VAL A 471 40.62 -25.13 -13.26
N GLU A 472 41.75 -24.76 -13.87
CA GLU A 472 43.05 -24.65 -13.19
C GLU A 472 42.97 -23.67 -12.02
N HIS A 473 42.45 -22.46 -12.26
CA HIS A 473 42.30 -21.43 -11.24
C HIS A 473 41.34 -21.82 -10.11
N ASN A 474 40.23 -22.51 -10.43
CA ASN A 474 39.32 -23.04 -9.42
C ASN A 474 40.02 -24.07 -8.51
N SER A 475 40.85 -24.93 -9.10
CA SER A 475 41.61 -25.96 -8.37
C SER A 475 42.63 -25.32 -7.43
N ASP A 476 43.34 -24.29 -7.88
CA ASP A 476 44.33 -23.56 -7.06
C ASP A 476 43.67 -22.83 -5.88
N ILE A 477 42.50 -22.20 -6.08
CA ILE A 477 41.72 -21.61 -4.99
C ILE A 477 41.29 -22.69 -3.99
N ASN A 478 40.80 -23.84 -4.46
CA ASN A 478 40.38 -24.93 -3.58
C ASN A 478 41.56 -25.51 -2.78
N ASN A 479 42.75 -25.61 -3.39
CA ASN A 479 43.97 -26.01 -2.68
C ASN A 479 44.33 -25.01 -1.57
N GLN A 480 44.18 -23.70 -1.82
CA GLN A 480 44.38 -22.69 -0.77
C GLN A 480 43.34 -22.80 0.36
N LEU A 481 42.07 -23.03 0.04
CA LEU A 481 41.01 -23.24 1.04
C LEU A 481 41.31 -24.45 1.93
N ILE A 482 41.72 -25.56 1.33
CA ILE A 482 42.12 -26.78 2.05
C ILE A 482 43.33 -26.49 2.95
N ALA A 483 44.35 -25.80 2.43
CA ALA A 483 45.53 -25.43 3.21
C ALA A 483 45.22 -24.49 4.40
N LYS A 484 44.11 -23.74 4.32
CA LYS A 484 43.60 -22.88 5.40
C LYS A 484 42.61 -23.58 6.32
N THR A 485 42.26 -24.85 6.06
CA THR A 485 41.22 -25.58 6.81
C THR A 485 39.87 -24.85 6.79
N ALA A 486 39.58 -24.13 5.70
CA ALA A 486 38.36 -23.36 5.56
C ALA A 486 37.13 -24.26 5.42
N VAL A 487 35.99 -23.83 5.98
CA VAL A 487 34.73 -24.57 5.92
C VAL A 487 33.83 -23.98 4.83
N LEU A 488 33.16 -24.84 4.05
CA LEU A 488 32.20 -24.38 3.04
C LEU A 488 31.08 -23.57 3.70
N GLY A 489 30.77 -22.40 3.12
CA GLY A 489 29.80 -21.46 3.66
C GLY A 489 30.41 -20.35 4.53
N GLU A 490 31.72 -20.36 4.78
CA GLU A 490 32.43 -19.20 5.32
C GLU A 490 32.54 -18.06 4.30
N LEU A 491 32.68 -16.81 4.76
CA LEU A 491 32.88 -15.67 3.87
C LEU A 491 34.32 -15.65 3.35
N VAL A 492 34.49 -15.91 2.05
CA VAL A 492 35.80 -15.97 1.39
C VAL A 492 36.09 -14.68 0.62
N GLY A 493 37.29 -14.13 0.77
CA GLY A 493 37.75 -12.93 0.06
C GLY A 493 39.13 -13.07 -0.60
N GLY A 494 39.42 -12.23 -1.60
CA GLY A 494 40.74 -12.13 -2.26
C GLY A 494 40.95 -13.03 -3.48
N THR A 495 39.96 -13.84 -3.87
CA THR A 495 40.16 -14.89 -4.90
C THR A 495 39.85 -14.46 -6.33
N LYS A 496 39.05 -13.41 -6.54
CA LYS A 496 38.61 -12.95 -7.88
C LYS A 496 38.50 -11.43 -7.97
N LYS A 497 38.43 -10.93 -9.20
CA LYS A 497 37.93 -9.59 -9.56
C LYS A 497 36.41 -9.67 -9.68
N ASP A 498 35.71 -8.87 -8.89
CA ASP A 498 34.26 -8.78 -8.91
C ASP A 498 33.79 -7.98 -10.12
N VAL A 499 32.76 -8.48 -10.80
CA VAL A 499 31.93 -7.66 -11.69
C VAL A 499 31.00 -6.81 -10.82
N VAL A 500 31.02 -5.49 -11.00
CA VAL A 500 30.38 -4.54 -10.08
C VAL A 500 29.42 -3.57 -10.77
N LEU A 501 28.51 -2.99 -10.00
CA LEU A 501 27.69 -1.83 -10.40
C LEU A 501 28.48 -0.53 -10.24
N SER A 502 28.36 0.37 -11.23
CA SER A 502 29.06 1.65 -11.31
C SER A 502 28.42 2.54 -12.38
N ASN A 503 28.61 3.87 -12.29
CA ASN A 503 28.29 4.80 -13.37
C ASN A 503 29.04 4.51 -14.67
N LYS A 504 30.15 3.74 -14.59
CA LYS A 504 30.91 3.32 -15.77
C LYS A 504 30.15 2.37 -16.71
N ILE A 505 29.03 1.80 -16.27
CA ILE A 505 28.16 0.96 -17.09
C ILE A 505 27.50 1.78 -18.21
N THR A 506 27.15 3.04 -17.93
CA THR A 506 26.52 3.96 -18.89
C THR A 506 27.51 4.92 -19.55
N ASP A 507 28.82 4.67 -19.44
CA ASP A 507 29.87 5.51 -20.05
C ASP A 507 29.63 5.63 -21.57
N PRO A 508 29.22 6.81 -22.08
CA PRO A 508 28.88 6.96 -23.49
C PRO A 508 30.11 6.83 -24.40
N ALA A 509 31.33 6.97 -23.86
CA ALA A 509 32.57 6.74 -24.59
C ALA A 509 32.92 5.24 -24.70
N ARG A 510 32.29 4.39 -23.88
CA ARG A 510 32.54 2.93 -23.82
C ARG A 510 31.24 2.15 -23.66
N PRO A 511 30.32 2.20 -24.65
CA PRO A 511 29.11 1.38 -24.61
C PRO A 511 29.48 -0.12 -24.63
N ASN A 512 28.67 -0.97 -23.99
CA ASN A 512 28.85 -2.43 -23.97
C ASN A 512 30.18 -2.89 -23.34
N HIS A 513 30.57 -2.31 -22.21
CA HIS A 513 31.77 -2.67 -21.47
C HIS A 513 31.45 -3.24 -20.08
N VAL A 514 32.27 -4.17 -19.60
CA VAL A 514 32.18 -4.72 -18.24
C VAL A 514 32.91 -3.82 -17.26
N THR A 515 32.32 -3.57 -16.09
CA THR A 515 33.00 -2.89 -14.98
C THR A 515 33.47 -3.90 -13.94
N ILE A 516 34.78 -3.90 -13.66
CA ILE A 516 35.42 -4.84 -12.72
C ILE A 516 36.21 -4.11 -11.65
N TYR A 517 36.30 -4.73 -10.46
CA TYR A 517 37.02 -4.20 -9.30
C TYR A 517 37.47 -5.31 -8.34
N GLY A 518 38.49 -5.05 -7.51
CA GLY A 518 38.83 -5.88 -6.36
C GLY A 518 40.06 -6.77 -6.55
N TRP A 519 39.93 -8.06 -6.24
CA TRP A 519 41.04 -9.02 -6.21
C TRP A 519 42.14 -8.60 -5.21
N HIS A 520 41.73 -8.48 -3.96
CA HIS A 520 42.53 -7.93 -2.86
C HIS A 520 43.67 -8.85 -2.44
N LYS A 521 44.84 -8.26 -2.23
CA LYS A 521 45.97 -8.90 -1.54
C LYS A 521 45.69 -9.01 -0.04
N LEU A 522 46.48 -9.82 0.67
CA LEU A 522 46.34 -9.99 2.12
C LEU A 522 46.46 -8.69 2.94
N ASP A 523 47.14 -7.68 2.41
CA ASP A 523 47.22 -6.34 3.01
C ASP A 523 45.95 -5.48 2.83
N GLY A 524 44.97 -5.97 2.08
CA GLY A 524 43.70 -5.29 1.77
C GLY A 524 43.74 -4.36 0.57
N ASN A 525 44.86 -4.27 -0.16
CA ASN A 525 44.90 -3.46 -1.38
C ASN A 525 44.32 -4.25 -2.58
N PRO A 526 43.38 -3.67 -3.34
CA PRO A 526 42.86 -4.30 -4.56
C PRO A 526 43.92 -4.31 -5.67
N ILE A 527 44.13 -5.46 -6.32
CA ILE A 527 44.97 -5.54 -7.53
C ILE A 527 44.27 -4.88 -8.71
N GLN A 528 42.94 -5.02 -8.80
CA GLN A 528 42.12 -4.49 -9.87
C GLN A 528 41.43 -3.19 -9.43
N PRO A 529 41.88 -2.01 -9.92
CA PRO A 529 41.13 -0.77 -9.73
C PRO A 529 39.83 -0.78 -10.55
N LEU A 530 38.91 0.12 -10.20
CA LEU A 530 37.59 0.21 -10.82
C LEU A 530 37.73 0.66 -12.28
N THR A 531 37.44 -0.21 -13.24
CA THR A 531 37.68 0.05 -14.66
C THR A 531 36.61 -0.57 -15.56
N ASN A 532 36.40 0.04 -16.73
CA ASN A 532 35.52 -0.41 -17.81
C ASN A 532 36.24 -0.51 -19.17
N ILE A 533 37.53 -0.87 -19.16
CA ILE A 533 38.36 -0.92 -20.39
C ILE A 533 38.09 -2.15 -21.28
N HIS A 534 37.38 -3.15 -20.76
CA HIS A 534 37.08 -4.38 -21.47
C HIS A 534 35.62 -4.39 -21.94
N ILE A 535 35.38 -4.86 -23.16
CA ILE A 535 34.03 -5.10 -23.68
C ILE A 535 33.31 -6.15 -22.81
N ASP A 536 31.99 -6.13 -22.80
CA ASP A 536 31.15 -7.02 -22.00
C ASP A 536 31.24 -8.51 -22.38
N THR A 537 31.83 -8.83 -23.53
CA THR A 537 32.14 -10.21 -23.97
C THR A 537 33.52 -10.70 -23.54
N TYR A 538 34.33 -9.87 -22.88
CA TYR A 538 35.62 -10.25 -22.31
C TYR A 538 35.44 -10.92 -20.95
N VAL A 539 35.94 -12.14 -20.80
CA VAL A 539 35.94 -12.89 -19.53
C VAL A 539 37.24 -13.68 -19.41
N ASP A 540 37.98 -13.46 -18.33
CA ASP A 540 39.19 -14.20 -18.00
C ASP A 540 39.04 -15.03 -16.70
N TYR A 541 40.04 -15.85 -16.40
CA TYR A 541 40.05 -16.72 -15.22
C TYR A 541 39.88 -15.98 -13.89
N SER A 542 40.20 -14.70 -13.84
CA SER A 542 40.17 -13.89 -12.63
C SER A 542 38.79 -13.28 -12.37
N HIS A 543 37.85 -13.33 -13.32
CA HIS A 543 36.48 -12.86 -13.12
C HIS A 543 35.72 -13.71 -12.09
N GLY A 544 34.97 -13.03 -11.24
CA GLY A 544 34.07 -13.61 -10.26
C GLY A 544 32.75 -12.85 -10.20
N ILE A 545 31.65 -13.61 -10.08
CA ILE A 545 30.31 -13.07 -9.85
C ILE A 545 29.94 -13.38 -8.40
N ARG A 546 29.75 -12.33 -7.59
CA ARG A 546 29.23 -12.45 -6.23
C ARG A 546 27.92 -11.68 -6.16
N LEU A 547 26.91 -12.27 -5.53
CA LEU A 547 25.58 -11.68 -5.45
C LEU A 547 25.22 -11.32 -4.00
N LEU A 548 24.43 -10.26 -3.86
CA LEU A 548 23.87 -9.77 -2.61
C LEU A 548 22.35 -9.89 -2.68
N ASN A 549 21.70 -10.02 -1.52
CA ASN A 549 20.25 -9.80 -1.44
C ASN A 549 19.94 -8.40 -2.00
N SER A 550 18.89 -8.25 -2.82
CA SER A 550 18.53 -6.94 -3.36
C SER A 550 18.07 -5.97 -2.27
N GLU A 551 17.61 -6.48 -1.12
CA GLU A 551 17.24 -5.66 0.02
C GLU A 551 18.39 -5.51 1.03
N VAL A 552 18.47 -4.32 1.61
CA VAL A 552 19.43 -3.92 2.66
C VAL A 552 18.67 -3.23 3.78
N LEU A 553 19.17 -3.36 5.02
CA LEU A 553 18.69 -2.56 6.14
C LEU A 553 19.56 -1.34 6.32
N ILE A 554 18.99 -0.15 6.25
CA ILE A 554 19.65 1.12 6.56
C ILE A 554 18.91 1.71 7.77
N ASP A 555 19.59 1.79 8.92
CA ASP A 555 19.01 2.24 10.19
C ASP A 555 17.68 1.56 10.56
N SER A 556 17.59 0.26 10.30
CA SER A 556 16.38 -0.56 10.52
C SER A 556 15.21 -0.27 9.57
N VAL A 557 15.47 0.40 8.46
CA VAL A 557 14.55 0.54 7.32
C VAL A 557 14.99 -0.40 6.21
N VAL A 558 14.06 -1.23 5.71
CA VAL A 558 14.31 -2.08 4.53
C VAL A 558 14.32 -1.18 3.30
N SER A 559 15.36 -1.28 2.48
CA SER A 559 15.50 -0.54 1.23
C SER A 559 16.01 -1.47 0.14
N ASP A 560 15.59 -1.25 -1.12
CA ASP A 560 16.18 -1.95 -2.27
C ASP A 560 17.49 -1.25 -2.66
N ILE A 561 18.58 -2.02 -2.78
CA ILE A 561 19.92 -1.51 -3.11
C ILE A 561 19.88 -0.72 -4.42
N ARG A 562 19.07 -1.12 -5.41
CA ARG A 562 18.98 -0.46 -6.72
C ARG A 562 18.38 0.93 -6.59
N GLU A 563 17.40 1.11 -5.71
CA GLU A 563 16.78 2.42 -5.45
C GLU A 563 17.70 3.30 -4.62
N VAL A 564 18.37 2.73 -3.60
CA VAL A 564 19.38 3.45 -2.81
C VAL A 564 20.48 4.00 -3.71
N LEU A 565 20.95 3.22 -4.69
CA LEU A 565 22.00 3.64 -5.62
C LEU A 565 21.56 4.75 -6.59
N LYS A 566 20.26 4.93 -6.84
CA LYS A 566 19.69 6.01 -7.68
C LYS A 566 19.36 7.28 -6.88
N ASP A 567 19.21 7.16 -5.57
CA ASP A 567 18.83 8.27 -4.68
C ASP A 567 19.90 9.38 -4.64
N ALA A 568 19.48 10.64 -4.61
CA ALA A 568 20.36 11.80 -4.66
C ALA A 568 21.35 11.90 -3.48
N VAL A 569 21.01 11.32 -2.32
CA VAL A 569 21.79 11.41 -1.07
C VAL A 569 22.29 10.03 -0.65
N ASN A 570 21.40 9.04 -0.65
CA ASN A 570 21.64 7.71 -0.09
C ASN A 570 22.54 6.84 -0.97
N PHE A 571 22.75 7.16 -2.25
CA PHE A 571 23.63 6.37 -3.13
C PHE A 571 25.04 6.21 -2.55
N ARG A 572 25.52 7.23 -1.83
CA ARG A 572 26.85 7.25 -1.22
C ARG A 572 26.97 6.28 -0.05
N ILE A 573 25.86 5.86 0.57
CA ILE A 573 25.86 4.83 1.61
C ILE A 573 26.46 3.54 1.04
N LEU A 574 26.03 3.14 -0.16
CA LEU A 574 26.43 1.87 -0.77
C LEU A 574 27.43 2.01 -1.91
N SER A 575 27.86 3.21 -2.29
CA SER A 575 28.73 3.44 -3.44
C SER A 575 29.87 4.43 -3.17
N ASN A 576 30.98 4.25 -3.89
CA ASN A 576 32.12 5.19 -3.92
C ASN A 576 32.00 6.22 -5.06
N GLU A 577 30.95 6.13 -5.89
CA GLU A 577 30.67 7.06 -7.00
C GLU A 577 30.53 8.52 -6.53
N SER A 578 30.80 9.49 -7.40
CA SER A 578 30.62 10.92 -7.09
C SER A 578 29.19 11.41 -7.27
N THR A 579 28.39 10.71 -8.07
CA THR A 579 26.98 11.03 -8.40
C THR A 579 26.12 9.77 -8.29
N PRO A 580 24.80 9.91 -8.07
CA PRO A 580 23.87 8.78 -8.09
C PRO A 580 23.97 7.99 -9.40
N MET A 581 23.65 6.69 -9.33
CA MET A 581 23.68 5.82 -10.51
C MET A 581 22.48 6.06 -11.39
N GLU A 582 22.71 6.41 -12.65
CA GLU A 582 21.64 6.49 -13.67
C GLU A 582 21.05 5.10 -13.96
N GLN A 583 21.92 4.08 -13.99
CA GLN A 583 21.55 2.69 -14.24
C GLN A 583 22.19 1.77 -13.20
N THR A 584 21.37 0.90 -12.60
CA THR A 584 21.79 -0.05 -11.55
C THR A 584 21.72 -1.50 -12.03
N SER A 585 21.90 -1.69 -13.34
CA SER A 585 21.84 -2.97 -14.06
C SER A 585 22.78 -2.93 -15.26
N TYR A 586 23.30 -4.07 -15.71
CA TYR A 586 24.00 -4.18 -17.01
C TYR A 586 23.06 -4.34 -18.21
N LEU A 587 21.81 -4.72 -17.98
CA LEU A 587 20.81 -4.74 -19.04
C LEU A 587 20.40 -3.29 -19.28
N LYS A 588 20.75 -2.74 -20.46
CA LYS A 588 20.19 -1.48 -20.95
C LYS A 588 18.68 -1.67 -21.06
N ASP A 589 17.94 -0.76 -20.44
CA ASP A 589 16.54 -1.03 -20.14
C ASP A 589 15.57 -0.76 -21.30
N GLU A 590 15.84 -1.38 -22.45
CA GLU A 590 14.95 -1.38 -23.62
C GLU A 590 14.03 -2.62 -23.63
N THR A 591 14.25 -3.55 -22.70
CA THR A 591 13.51 -4.82 -22.62
C THR A 591 12.53 -4.89 -21.47
N LEU A 592 12.55 -3.99 -20.48
CA LEU A 592 11.44 -3.90 -19.53
C LEU A 592 10.18 -3.41 -20.25
N PRO A 593 9.00 -3.86 -19.80
CA PRO A 593 7.77 -3.38 -20.40
C PRO A 593 7.63 -1.90 -20.07
N GLU A 594 7.00 -1.14 -20.98
CA GLU A 594 6.71 0.26 -20.72
C GLU A 594 5.85 0.42 -19.47
N LYS A 595 6.07 1.53 -18.75
CA LYS A 595 5.17 2.01 -17.69
C LYS A 595 3.72 1.99 -18.22
N PRO A 596 2.75 1.42 -17.49
CA PRO A 596 1.34 1.56 -17.84
C PRO A 596 0.96 3.05 -17.84
N LYS A 597 0.51 3.53 -19.01
CA LYS A 597 0.05 4.91 -19.23
C LYS A 597 -1.44 4.94 -19.56
N SER A 598 -1.88 4.11 -20.50
CA SER A 598 -3.31 3.93 -20.80
C SER A 598 -3.93 2.84 -19.92
N PHE A 599 -4.71 3.22 -18.91
CA PHE A 599 -5.51 2.28 -18.12
C PHE A 599 -6.68 2.93 -17.35
N GLY A 600 -7.53 2.07 -16.79
CA GLY A 600 -8.63 2.45 -15.92
C GLY A 600 -8.93 1.44 -14.82
N VAL A 601 -9.57 1.92 -13.77
CA VAL A 601 -10.02 1.18 -12.60
C VAL A 601 -11.52 1.38 -12.45
N ILE A 602 -12.27 0.31 -12.69
CA ILE A 602 -13.72 0.36 -12.81
C ILE A 602 -14.34 -0.57 -11.76
N ASN A 603 -15.37 -0.09 -11.08
CA ASN A 603 -16.14 -0.88 -10.14
C ASN A 603 -16.85 -2.05 -10.86
N GLU A 604 -16.60 -3.30 -10.44
CA GLU A 604 -17.26 -4.51 -10.97
C GLU A 604 -18.20 -5.16 -9.93
N GLY A 605 -18.44 -4.50 -8.79
CA GLY A 605 -19.44 -4.95 -7.82
C GLY A 605 -19.18 -4.50 -6.39
N ASN A 606 -19.83 -5.19 -5.45
CA ASN A 606 -19.77 -4.80 -4.05
C ASN A 606 -18.38 -4.95 -3.42
N ASN A 607 -17.48 -5.74 -3.99
CA ASN A 607 -16.21 -6.11 -3.36
C ASN A 607 -15.12 -6.38 -4.41
N SER A 608 -15.25 -5.79 -5.61
CA SER A 608 -14.36 -6.05 -6.73
C SER A 608 -14.17 -4.83 -7.64
N ILE A 609 -12.95 -4.69 -8.14
CA ILE A 609 -12.54 -3.67 -9.11
C ILE A 609 -11.93 -4.38 -10.30
N LYS A 610 -12.32 -3.96 -11.51
CA LYS A 610 -11.75 -4.44 -12.77
C LYS A 610 -10.78 -3.42 -13.33
N LEU A 611 -9.61 -3.87 -13.77
CA LEU A 611 -8.70 -3.06 -14.57
C LEU A 611 -9.10 -3.15 -16.05
N ILE A 612 -9.13 -1.99 -16.70
CA ILE A 612 -9.18 -1.89 -18.17
C ILE A 612 -7.83 -1.40 -18.67
N ILE A 613 -7.12 -2.24 -19.41
CA ILE A 613 -5.75 -1.99 -19.89
C ILE A 613 -5.66 -2.54 -21.31
N PRO A 614 -5.04 -1.83 -22.27
CA PRO A 614 -4.85 -2.35 -23.61
C PRO A 614 -3.89 -3.54 -23.57
N GLN A 615 -4.14 -4.57 -24.38
CA GLN A 615 -3.23 -5.70 -24.44
C GLN A 615 -1.91 -5.28 -25.09
N LYS A 616 -0.82 -5.34 -24.32
CA LYS A 616 0.55 -5.12 -24.81
C LYS A 616 1.27 -6.44 -25.02
N ALA A 617 1.89 -6.60 -26.19
CA ALA A 617 2.69 -7.78 -26.51
C ALA A 617 3.88 -7.92 -25.54
N GLY A 618 4.14 -9.13 -25.07
CA GLY A 618 5.24 -9.44 -24.15
C GLY A 618 4.95 -9.19 -22.67
N VAL A 619 3.84 -8.54 -22.30
CA VAL A 619 3.45 -8.41 -20.88
C VAL A 619 2.84 -9.72 -20.39
N ILE A 620 3.42 -10.31 -19.34
CA ILE A 620 3.00 -11.59 -18.76
C ILE A 620 2.15 -11.41 -17.49
N ASN A 621 2.39 -10.37 -16.70
CA ASN A 621 1.59 -10.04 -15.51
C ASN A 621 1.48 -8.53 -15.28
N TYR A 622 0.57 -8.15 -14.39
CA TYR A 622 0.46 -6.81 -13.81
C TYR A 622 0.57 -6.88 -12.29
N HIS A 623 1.53 -6.16 -11.73
CA HIS A 623 1.69 -5.99 -10.28
C HIS A 623 0.89 -4.78 -9.84
N VAL A 624 -0.19 -5.04 -9.09
CA VAL A 624 -1.14 -4.05 -8.62
C VAL A 624 -0.84 -3.72 -7.17
N SER A 625 -0.48 -2.47 -6.90
CA SER A 625 -0.39 -1.93 -5.55
C SER A 625 -1.70 -1.25 -5.19
N ILE A 626 -2.25 -1.58 -4.03
CA ILE A 626 -3.57 -1.13 -3.56
C ILE A 626 -3.39 -0.40 -2.23
N SER A 627 -4.04 0.77 -2.12
CA SER A 627 -4.08 1.60 -0.93
C SER A 627 -5.53 2.05 -0.63
N THR A 628 -5.82 2.37 0.62
CA THR A 628 -7.11 2.98 1.05
C THR A 628 -6.98 4.47 1.37
N ASP A 629 -5.76 5.00 1.46
CA ASP A 629 -5.49 6.42 1.75
C ASP A 629 -4.74 7.15 0.62
N GLY A 630 -4.27 6.40 -0.39
CA GLY A 630 -3.50 6.88 -1.53
C GLY A 630 -2.05 7.27 -1.18
N ILE A 631 -1.59 6.94 0.03
CA ILE A 631 -0.21 7.17 0.50
C ILE A 631 0.48 5.83 0.75
N ASN A 632 -0.18 4.95 1.50
CA ASN A 632 0.39 3.70 1.99
C ASN A 632 -0.09 2.53 1.12
N PHE A 633 0.79 2.04 0.25
CA PHE A 633 0.53 0.92 -0.68
C PHE A 633 1.01 -0.42 -0.12
N THR A 634 0.44 -0.83 1.01
CA THR A 634 0.84 -2.06 1.72
C THR A 634 0.26 -3.34 1.13
N LYS A 635 -0.90 -3.26 0.46
CA LYS A 635 -1.57 -4.41 -0.16
C LYS A 635 -1.13 -4.55 -1.62
N LYS A 636 -0.72 -5.75 -2.04
CA LYS A 636 -0.34 -6.05 -3.42
C LYS A 636 -1.16 -7.21 -3.99
N ARG A 637 -1.39 -7.18 -5.30
CA ARG A 637 -2.04 -8.24 -6.09
C ARG A 637 -1.28 -8.45 -7.38
N LEU A 638 -1.21 -9.70 -7.84
CA LEU A 638 -0.66 -10.05 -9.14
C LEU A 638 -1.83 -10.45 -10.03
N LEU A 639 -1.95 -9.79 -11.19
CA LEU A 639 -2.98 -10.06 -12.19
C LEU A 639 -2.32 -10.54 -13.49
N THR A 640 -3.09 -11.23 -14.33
CA THR A 640 -2.61 -11.69 -15.66
C THR A 640 -3.34 -10.92 -16.76
N PRO A 641 -2.79 -10.82 -17.98
CA PRO A 641 -3.50 -10.20 -19.11
C PRO A 641 -4.88 -10.81 -19.41
N THR A 642 -5.13 -12.04 -18.96
CA THR A 642 -6.42 -12.75 -19.10
C THR A 642 -7.34 -12.61 -17.88
N ASN A 643 -6.84 -12.17 -16.73
CA ASN A 643 -7.61 -11.95 -15.52
C ASN A 643 -7.20 -10.63 -14.85
N LEU A 644 -7.96 -9.59 -15.15
CA LEU A 644 -7.76 -8.22 -14.68
C LEU A 644 -8.69 -7.84 -13.52
N LEU A 645 -9.18 -8.83 -12.76
CA LEU A 645 -10.08 -8.63 -11.65
C LEU A 645 -9.35 -8.59 -10.30
N ILE A 646 -9.56 -7.51 -9.55
CA ILE A 646 -9.15 -7.37 -8.16
C ILE A 646 -10.36 -7.72 -7.29
N ASP A 647 -10.34 -8.89 -6.66
CA ASP A 647 -11.41 -9.39 -5.81
C ASP A 647 -11.08 -9.26 -4.30
N ARG A 648 -12.06 -9.63 -3.46
CA ARG A 648 -11.94 -9.66 -1.99
C ARG A 648 -11.54 -8.30 -1.42
N LEU A 649 -12.14 -7.24 -1.96
CA LEU A 649 -12.11 -5.90 -1.39
C LEU A 649 -13.24 -5.75 -0.37
N GLY A 650 -13.13 -4.75 0.51
CA GLY A 650 -14.26 -4.33 1.34
C GLY A 650 -15.33 -3.69 0.47
N SER A 651 -16.58 -3.71 0.94
CA SER A 651 -17.68 -3.01 0.27
C SER A 651 -17.76 -1.55 0.68
N ASP A 652 -18.35 -0.73 -0.19
CA ASP A 652 -18.55 0.72 0.03
C ASP A 652 -17.26 1.39 0.54
N SER A 653 -16.15 1.08 -0.12
CA SER A 653 -14.80 1.51 0.25
C SER A 653 -14.09 2.12 -0.96
N LEU A 654 -13.32 3.19 -0.72
CA LEU A 654 -12.49 3.84 -1.72
C LEU A 654 -11.10 3.21 -1.75
N TYR A 655 -10.63 2.88 -2.95
CA TYR A 655 -9.30 2.30 -3.19
C TYR A 655 -8.51 3.15 -4.17
N PHE A 656 -7.21 3.21 -3.95
CA PHE A 656 -6.22 3.81 -4.82
C PHE A 656 -5.30 2.73 -5.37
N ILE A 657 -5.01 2.80 -6.67
CA ILE A 657 -4.35 1.72 -7.41
C ILE A 657 -3.18 2.29 -8.22
N GLN A 658 -2.05 1.61 -8.13
CA GLN A 658 -0.88 1.80 -8.99
C GLN A 658 -0.50 0.46 -9.62
N LEU A 659 0.05 0.49 -10.84
CA LEU A 659 0.35 -0.68 -11.65
C LEU A 659 1.82 -0.71 -12.08
N GLN A 660 2.38 -1.91 -12.19
CA GLN A 660 3.60 -2.17 -12.96
C GLN A 660 3.32 -3.32 -13.92
N SER A 661 3.75 -3.19 -15.17
CA SER A 661 3.76 -4.29 -16.14
C SER A 661 4.94 -5.21 -15.84
N GLU A 662 4.79 -6.51 -16.05
CA GLU A 662 5.88 -7.49 -15.98
C GLU A 662 6.06 -8.17 -17.34
N ASN A 663 7.29 -8.34 -17.79
CA ASN A 663 7.66 -9.26 -18.86
C ASN A 663 8.83 -10.14 -18.42
N GLU A 664 9.37 -10.96 -19.32
CA GLU A 664 10.52 -11.84 -19.04
C GLU A 664 11.78 -11.09 -18.54
N SER A 665 11.86 -9.78 -18.78
CA SER A 665 12.98 -8.94 -18.33
C SER A 665 12.77 -8.31 -16.95
N GLY A 666 11.54 -8.29 -16.43
CA GLY A 666 11.20 -7.74 -15.11
C GLY A 666 10.04 -6.74 -15.14
N LEU A 667 10.04 -5.80 -14.17
CA LEU A 667 8.95 -4.85 -13.93
C LEU A 667 9.21 -3.46 -14.54
N SER A 668 8.17 -2.88 -15.15
CA SER A 668 8.17 -1.47 -15.54
C SER A 668 8.28 -0.53 -14.34
N ALA A 669 8.52 0.76 -14.58
CA ALA A 669 8.21 1.81 -13.60
C ALA A 669 6.71 1.78 -13.22
N LYS A 670 6.38 2.32 -12.04
CA LYS A 670 4.98 2.43 -11.57
C LYS A 670 4.19 3.40 -12.44
N SER A 671 2.94 3.05 -12.71
CA SER A 671 1.94 3.94 -13.29
C SER A 671 1.68 5.15 -12.39
N GLU A 672 1.00 6.16 -12.92
CA GLU A 672 0.26 7.10 -12.06
C GLU A 672 -0.77 6.36 -11.19
N MET A 673 -1.39 7.08 -10.27
CA MET A 673 -2.36 6.52 -9.36
C MET A 673 -3.79 6.86 -9.81
N LEU A 674 -4.64 5.84 -9.89
CA LEU A 674 -6.07 6.00 -10.10
C LEU A 674 -6.88 5.57 -8.87
N ALA A 675 -8.16 5.93 -8.83
CA ALA A 675 -9.04 5.66 -7.69
C ALA A 675 -10.35 4.99 -8.13
N CYS A 676 -10.86 4.06 -7.32
CA CYS A 676 -12.16 3.46 -7.56
C CYS A 676 -12.86 3.10 -6.24
N ALA A 677 -14.18 3.32 -6.19
CA ALA A 677 -15.02 2.97 -5.06
C ALA A 677 -15.84 1.71 -5.35
N THR A 678 -15.64 0.66 -4.57
CA THR A 678 -16.47 -0.56 -4.60
C THR A 678 -17.85 -0.29 -4.00
N GLY A 679 -18.89 -1.01 -4.41
CA GLY A 679 -20.23 -0.90 -3.84
C GLY A 679 -21.34 -0.91 -4.89
N SER A 680 -22.60 -0.84 -4.45
CA SER A 680 -23.78 -0.89 -5.33
C SER A 680 -24.34 0.49 -5.69
N LYS A 681 -23.57 1.56 -5.49
CA LYS A 681 -23.98 2.94 -5.79
C LYS A 681 -24.21 3.11 -7.30
N LYS A 682 -25.35 3.72 -7.67
CA LYS A 682 -25.85 3.72 -9.08
C LYS A 682 -25.33 4.87 -9.94
N ASN A 683 -25.04 6.03 -9.35
CA ASN A 683 -24.61 7.20 -10.12
C ASN A 683 -23.11 7.09 -10.37
N ARG A 684 -22.75 6.75 -11.62
CA ARG A 684 -21.37 6.54 -12.06
C ARG A 684 -20.71 7.87 -12.39
N THR A 685 -19.72 8.23 -11.59
CA THR A 685 -18.80 9.33 -11.87
C THR A 685 -17.50 8.75 -12.39
N LEU A 686 -17.00 9.32 -13.47
CA LEU A 686 -15.67 9.04 -14.00
C LEU A 686 -14.74 10.20 -13.66
N ILE A 687 -13.60 9.89 -13.05
CA ILE A 687 -12.50 10.85 -12.93
C ILE A 687 -11.48 10.50 -14.01
N VAL A 688 -11.15 11.47 -14.85
CA VAL A 688 -10.08 11.36 -15.83
C VAL A 688 -8.88 12.11 -15.28
N ASN A 689 -7.79 11.38 -15.03
CA ASN A 689 -6.52 12.00 -14.71
C ASN A 689 -5.80 12.35 -16.01
N GLY A 690 -5.71 13.65 -16.29
CA GLY A 690 -5.01 14.18 -17.47
C GLY A 690 -3.84 15.08 -17.11
N PHE A 691 -3.35 15.03 -15.87
CA PHE A 691 -2.19 15.80 -15.43
C PHE A 691 -0.90 14.99 -15.60
N ASP A 692 -0.35 15.04 -16.81
CA ASP A 692 0.82 14.32 -17.28
C ASP A 692 2.13 15.13 -17.18
N ARG A 693 2.03 16.47 -17.11
CA ARG A 693 3.18 17.36 -17.05
C ARG A 693 4.09 17.06 -15.87
N LEU A 694 5.37 16.86 -16.18
CA LEU A 694 6.44 16.73 -15.19
C LEU A 694 6.83 18.11 -14.65
N SER A 695 6.18 18.56 -13.57
CA SER A 695 6.49 19.80 -12.85
C SER A 695 6.96 19.56 -11.41
N ASP A 696 7.73 20.52 -10.86
CA ASP A 696 8.19 20.48 -9.48
C ASP A 696 6.99 20.44 -8.51
N GLY A 697 6.92 19.40 -7.68
CA GLY A 697 5.81 19.18 -6.74
C GLY A 697 4.67 18.32 -7.30
N ASN A 698 4.65 17.97 -8.60
CA ASN A 698 3.68 16.99 -9.11
C ASN A 698 4.03 15.58 -8.60
N THR A 699 3.15 15.03 -7.75
CA THR A 699 3.32 13.70 -7.16
C THR A 699 2.45 12.63 -7.81
N PHE A 700 1.74 12.97 -8.90
CA PHE A 700 0.83 12.09 -9.65
C PHE A 700 -0.20 11.35 -8.76
N ASN A 701 -0.57 11.97 -7.63
CA ASN A 701 -1.45 11.38 -6.63
C ASN A 701 -2.69 12.25 -6.32
N PHE A 702 -2.89 13.33 -7.07
CA PHE A 702 -3.91 14.35 -6.81
C PHE A 702 -5.35 13.89 -7.00
N ILE A 703 -5.53 12.74 -7.67
CA ILE A 703 -6.83 12.06 -7.69
C ILE A 703 -7.36 11.73 -6.28
N ARG A 704 -6.51 11.70 -5.25
CA ARG A 704 -6.92 11.53 -3.83
C ARG A 704 -7.92 12.56 -3.41
N GLN A 705 -7.68 13.82 -3.75
CA GLN A 705 -8.51 14.94 -3.34
C GLN A 705 -9.88 14.85 -4.03
N HIS A 706 -9.89 14.62 -5.35
CA HIS A 706 -11.10 14.48 -6.15
C HIS A 706 -11.94 13.27 -5.72
N ALA A 707 -11.34 12.07 -5.74
CA ALA A 707 -12.02 10.82 -5.44
C ALA A 707 -12.59 10.80 -4.01
N SER A 708 -11.86 11.34 -3.03
CA SER A 708 -12.35 11.46 -1.66
C SER A 708 -13.55 12.40 -1.56
N SER A 709 -13.53 13.55 -2.26
CA SER A 709 -14.64 14.50 -2.26
C SER A 709 -15.90 13.93 -2.94
N PHE A 710 -15.76 13.16 -4.02
CA PHE A 710 -16.89 12.44 -4.64
C PHE A 710 -17.42 11.32 -3.73
N PHE A 711 -16.52 10.51 -3.17
CA PHE A 711 -16.90 9.38 -2.32
C PHE A 711 -17.63 9.82 -1.05
N THR A 712 -17.19 10.90 -0.40
CA THR A 712 -17.87 11.50 0.76
C THR A 712 -19.23 12.14 0.43
N SER A 713 -19.55 12.29 -0.86
CA SER A 713 -20.83 12.79 -1.37
C SER A 713 -21.74 11.67 -1.90
N ASP A 714 -21.46 10.42 -1.53
CA ASP A 714 -22.23 9.22 -1.86
C ASP A 714 -22.35 8.85 -3.34
N LEU A 715 -21.39 9.28 -4.17
CA LEU A 715 -21.30 8.86 -5.57
C LEU A 715 -20.35 7.67 -5.75
N SER A 716 -20.59 6.88 -6.80
CA SER A 716 -19.61 5.85 -7.22
C SER A 716 -18.50 6.51 -8.02
N VAL A 717 -17.27 6.05 -7.81
CA VAL A 717 -16.07 6.60 -8.42
C VAL A 717 -15.41 5.51 -9.24
N ASP A 718 -15.31 5.73 -10.54
CA ASP A 718 -14.38 5.06 -11.42
C ASP A 718 -13.33 6.08 -11.86
N ALA A 719 -12.15 5.60 -12.25
CA ALA A 719 -11.12 6.50 -12.77
C ALA A 719 -10.35 5.89 -13.92
N VAL A 720 -9.88 6.76 -14.81
CA VAL A 720 -9.11 6.43 -16.00
C VAL A 720 -8.02 7.49 -16.20
N THR A 721 -6.96 7.10 -16.88
CA THR A 721 -6.00 8.06 -17.48
C THR A 721 -6.63 8.73 -18.70
N ASN A 722 -6.24 9.94 -19.05
CA ASN A 722 -6.59 10.58 -20.33
C ASN A 722 -6.23 9.71 -21.56
N ASP A 723 -5.09 9.00 -21.53
CA ASP A 723 -4.69 8.05 -22.58
C ASP A 723 -5.75 6.95 -22.81
N ALA A 724 -6.35 6.44 -21.73
CA ALA A 724 -7.43 5.45 -21.81
C ALA A 724 -8.71 6.00 -22.47
N VAL A 725 -8.98 7.32 -22.34
CA VAL A 725 -10.08 8.01 -23.04
C VAL A 725 -9.76 8.13 -24.53
N LYS A 726 -8.53 8.53 -24.87
CA LYS A 726 -8.06 8.65 -26.27
C LYS A 726 -8.09 7.31 -26.99
N GLU A 727 -7.70 6.24 -26.30
CA GLU A 727 -7.67 4.86 -26.81
C GLU A 727 -9.04 4.14 -26.75
N LEU A 728 -10.11 4.81 -26.33
CA LEU A 728 -11.47 4.25 -26.27
C LEU A 728 -11.61 3.02 -25.36
N LEU A 729 -10.84 2.94 -24.27
CA LEU A 729 -11.03 1.90 -23.25
C LEU A 729 -12.31 2.11 -22.42
N VAL A 730 -12.83 3.33 -22.45
CA VAL A 730 -14.01 3.80 -21.75
C VAL A 730 -14.81 4.73 -22.68
N ASP A 731 -16.14 4.60 -22.67
CA ASP A 731 -17.03 5.58 -23.26
C ASP A 731 -17.50 6.58 -22.18
N LEU A 732 -17.23 7.86 -22.38
CA LEU A 732 -17.64 8.92 -21.44
C LEU A 732 -19.17 8.96 -21.27
N ASN A 733 -19.94 8.51 -22.26
CA ASN A 733 -21.41 8.50 -22.20
C ASN A 733 -21.99 7.42 -21.26
N ASP A 734 -21.15 6.49 -20.77
CA ASP A 734 -21.56 5.52 -19.74
C ASP A 734 -21.62 6.14 -18.33
N TYR A 735 -21.20 7.41 -18.20
CA TYR A 735 -21.08 8.15 -16.96
C TYR A 735 -21.98 9.37 -16.94
N GLU A 736 -22.56 9.70 -15.78
CA GLU A 736 -23.40 10.90 -15.66
C GLU A 736 -22.55 12.16 -15.48
N ILE A 737 -21.44 12.01 -14.76
CA ILE A 737 -20.50 13.09 -14.42
C ILE A 737 -19.11 12.62 -14.81
N VAL A 738 -18.41 13.47 -15.56
CA VAL A 738 -16.98 13.32 -15.87
C VAL A 738 -16.24 14.47 -15.20
N ASP A 739 -15.22 14.15 -14.42
CA ASP A 739 -14.32 15.10 -13.77
C ASP A 739 -12.92 14.99 -14.38
N TYR A 740 -12.42 16.08 -14.96
CA TYR A 740 -11.12 16.13 -15.64
C TYR A 740 -10.10 16.88 -14.80
N ILE A 741 -9.08 16.15 -14.31
CA ILE A 741 -7.96 16.70 -13.56
C ILE A 741 -6.90 17.14 -14.57
N LEU A 742 -6.63 18.44 -14.64
CA LEU A 742 -5.62 19.02 -15.52
C LEU A 742 -4.43 19.61 -14.77
N GLY A 743 -4.52 19.81 -13.45
CA GLY A 743 -3.42 20.39 -12.69
C GLY A 743 -2.85 21.66 -13.33
N GLU A 744 -1.55 21.63 -13.66
CA GLU A 744 -0.85 22.68 -14.39
C GLU A 744 -0.53 22.30 -15.85
N GLU A 745 -1.36 21.47 -16.47
CA GLU A 745 -1.30 21.24 -17.92
C GLU A 745 -1.30 22.56 -18.69
N SER A 746 -0.45 22.63 -19.72
CA SER A 746 -0.19 23.82 -20.53
C SER A 746 0.38 23.40 -21.90
N THR A 747 0.83 24.37 -22.68
CA THR A 747 1.41 24.18 -24.03
C THR A 747 2.55 23.15 -24.14
N ALA A 748 3.16 22.74 -23.03
CA ALA A 748 4.24 21.76 -23.00
C ALA A 748 3.75 20.32 -23.25
N ASP A 749 2.54 19.99 -22.78
CA ASP A 749 1.98 18.63 -22.77
C ASP A 749 0.57 18.58 -23.42
N GLU A 750 0.04 19.75 -23.84
CA GLU A 750 -1.23 19.98 -24.56
C GLU A 750 -2.49 19.70 -23.72
N THR A 751 -3.10 20.77 -23.22
CA THR A 751 -4.39 20.75 -22.50
C THR A 751 -5.49 20.34 -23.47
N PHE A 752 -6.10 19.17 -23.28
CA PHE A 752 -7.12 18.61 -24.17
C PHE A 752 -6.68 18.55 -25.63
N ASP A 753 -6.02 17.46 -26.00
CA ASP A 753 -5.69 17.22 -27.41
C ASP A 753 -6.95 17.06 -28.28
N ILE A 754 -6.77 17.05 -29.60
CA ILE A 754 -7.90 17.00 -30.54
C ILE A 754 -8.81 15.77 -30.34
N LEU A 755 -8.29 14.65 -29.85
CA LEU A 755 -9.08 13.43 -29.59
C LEU A 755 -9.91 13.62 -28.32
N GLU A 756 -9.32 14.15 -27.26
CA GLU A 756 -10.01 14.48 -26.02
C GLU A 756 -11.12 15.51 -26.25
N GLN A 757 -10.83 16.57 -27.01
CA GLN A 757 -11.81 17.58 -27.42
C GLN A 757 -13.01 16.95 -28.14
N GLU A 758 -12.78 15.98 -29.03
CA GLU A 758 -13.84 15.23 -29.70
C GLU A 758 -14.69 14.43 -28.72
N LYS A 759 -14.07 13.66 -27.80
CA LYS A 759 -14.79 12.83 -26.82
C LYS A 759 -15.63 13.68 -25.87
N ILE A 760 -15.06 14.77 -25.37
CA ILE A 760 -15.74 15.68 -24.46
C ILE A 760 -16.87 16.42 -25.17
N SER A 761 -16.65 16.86 -26.41
CA SER A 761 -17.70 17.50 -27.20
C SER A 761 -18.89 16.56 -27.39
N ASN A 762 -18.63 15.29 -27.71
CA ASN A 762 -19.67 14.27 -27.87
C ASN A 762 -20.40 13.98 -26.55
N PHE A 763 -19.67 13.83 -25.44
CA PHE A 763 -20.25 13.65 -24.12
C PHE A 763 -21.21 14.80 -23.75
N LEU A 764 -20.78 16.05 -23.95
CA LEU A 764 -21.60 17.23 -23.67
C LEU A 764 -22.79 17.37 -24.63
N ASN A 765 -22.63 17.00 -25.91
CA ASN A 765 -23.73 16.98 -26.88
C ASN A 765 -24.85 15.99 -26.46
N ASN A 766 -24.50 14.93 -25.74
CA ASN A 766 -25.44 13.92 -25.24
C ASN A 766 -26.02 14.23 -23.85
N GLY A 767 -25.81 15.44 -23.34
CA GLY A 767 -26.33 15.85 -22.02
C GLY A 767 -25.41 15.51 -20.85
N GLY A 768 -24.15 15.17 -21.13
CA GLY A 768 -23.13 14.92 -20.12
C GLY A 768 -22.88 16.11 -19.19
N LYS A 769 -22.34 15.82 -18.01
CA LYS A 769 -22.02 16.81 -16.97
C LYS A 769 -20.52 16.80 -16.73
N LEU A 770 -19.84 17.89 -17.06
CA LEU A 770 -18.38 17.98 -17.02
C LEU A 770 -17.92 18.91 -15.90
N LEU A 771 -16.97 18.45 -15.08
CA LEU A 771 -16.16 19.26 -14.19
C LEU A 771 -14.73 19.34 -14.76
N VAL A 772 -14.18 20.54 -14.83
CA VAL A 772 -12.80 20.78 -15.28
C VAL A 772 -12.10 21.74 -14.30
N SER A 773 -10.88 21.42 -13.89
CA SER A 773 -10.06 22.32 -13.08
C SER A 773 -8.57 22.25 -13.43
N GLY A 774 -7.93 23.41 -13.61
CA GLY A 774 -6.50 23.53 -13.91
C GLY A 774 -6.08 25.00 -14.10
N SER A 775 -4.78 25.30 -14.00
CA SER A 775 -4.27 26.69 -13.96
C SER A 775 -4.05 27.35 -15.32
N GLU A 776 -3.70 26.62 -16.39
CA GLU A 776 -3.32 27.21 -17.69
C GLU A 776 -4.26 26.83 -18.85
N ILE A 777 -5.51 26.42 -18.55
CA ILE A 777 -6.49 25.96 -19.56
C ILE A 777 -6.75 27.01 -20.65
N GLY A 778 -6.98 28.26 -20.26
CA GLY A 778 -7.25 29.36 -21.18
C GLY A 778 -5.99 29.85 -21.87
N TRP A 779 -4.86 29.88 -21.15
CA TRP A 779 -3.56 30.20 -21.73
C TRP A 779 -3.23 29.26 -22.88
N ASP A 780 -3.40 27.95 -22.68
CA ASP A 780 -3.12 26.95 -23.68
C ASP A 780 -4.16 27.00 -24.82
N LEU A 781 -5.44 26.77 -24.54
CA LEU A 781 -6.44 26.58 -25.59
C LEU A 781 -6.86 27.87 -26.34
N ASP A 782 -6.87 29.02 -25.67
CA ASP A 782 -7.34 30.27 -26.28
C ASP A 782 -6.18 31.21 -26.65
N TYR A 783 -5.23 31.45 -25.74
CA TYR A 783 -4.15 32.40 -26.03
C TYR A 783 -3.11 31.81 -27.00
N LYS A 784 -2.65 30.57 -26.75
CA LYS A 784 -1.64 29.88 -27.58
C LYS A 784 -2.25 28.93 -28.61
N GLY A 785 -3.49 28.49 -28.38
CA GLY A 785 -4.13 27.44 -29.15
C GLY A 785 -4.48 27.79 -30.59
N SER A 786 -4.68 26.72 -31.35
CA SER A 786 -5.15 26.71 -32.72
C SER A 786 -6.60 27.23 -32.83
N GLN A 787 -7.11 27.34 -34.06
CA GLN A 787 -8.51 27.71 -34.25
C GLN A 787 -9.47 26.64 -33.69
N ASN A 788 -9.10 25.36 -33.75
CA ASN A 788 -9.91 24.28 -33.19
C ASN A 788 -9.96 24.38 -31.66
N ASP A 789 -8.83 24.67 -31.02
CA ASP A 789 -8.72 24.84 -29.57
C ASP A 789 -9.57 26.01 -29.09
N LYS A 790 -9.54 27.13 -29.82
CA LYS A 790 -10.40 28.30 -29.56
C LYS A 790 -11.87 27.96 -29.73
N ASP A 791 -12.23 27.24 -30.78
CA ASP A 791 -13.60 26.83 -31.03
C ASP A 791 -14.10 25.89 -29.93
N PHE A 792 -13.27 24.94 -29.46
CA PHE A 792 -13.58 24.08 -28.34
C PHE A 792 -13.71 24.87 -27.03
N CYS A 793 -12.74 25.73 -26.72
CA CYS A 793 -12.72 26.58 -25.54
C CYS A 793 -13.98 27.46 -25.45
N TYR A 794 -14.38 28.09 -26.55
CA TYR A 794 -15.54 28.99 -26.58
C TYR A 794 -16.86 28.25 -26.59
N ASN A 795 -16.97 27.14 -27.32
CA ASN A 795 -18.25 26.50 -27.57
C ASN A 795 -18.57 25.38 -26.59
N TYR A 796 -17.55 24.70 -26.05
CA TYR A 796 -17.68 23.56 -25.15
C TYR A 796 -17.17 23.85 -23.74
N LEU A 797 -16.00 24.48 -23.57
CA LEU A 797 -15.58 24.95 -22.24
C LEU A 797 -16.23 26.29 -21.84
N LYS A 798 -16.96 26.93 -22.77
CA LYS A 798 -17.75 28.16 -22.55
C LYS A 798 -16.97 29.30 -21.90
N THR A 799 -15.67 29.35 -22.12
CA THR A 799 -14.76 30.31 -21.48
C THR A 799 -13.92 31.05 -22.50
N LYS A 800 -13.30 32.16 -22.09
CA LYS A 800 -12.35 32.95 -22.87
C LYS A 800 -11.23 33.43 -21.96
N TYR A 801 -9.99 33.32 -22.41
CA TYR A 801 -8.81 33.77 -21.70
C TYR A 801 -8.77 35.30 -21.58
N VAL A 802 -8.28 35.79 -20.45
CA VAL A 802 -8.02 37.22 -20.19
C VAL A 802 -6.54 37.46 -19.91
N SER A 803 -6.00 36.78 -18.91
CA SER A 803 -4.60 36.93 -18.50
C SER A 803 -4.12 35.70 -17.75
N ASP A 804 -2.84 35.40 -17.94
CA ASP A 804 -2.08 34.36 -17.26
C ASP A 804 -1.67 34.89 -15.89
N ALA A 805 -2.25 34.36 -14.83
CA ALA A 805 -2.36 34.99 -13.51
C ALA A 805 -3.12 36.33 -13.49
N PRO A 806 -3.80 36.69 -12.37
CA PRO A 806 -4.43 38.00 -12.26
C PRO A 806 -3.41 39.14 -12.36
N TYR A 807 -3.68 40.09 -13.26
CA TYR A 807 -2.77 41.20 -13.60
C TYR A 807 -1.42 40.77 -14.19
N ASN A 808 -1.28 39.53 -14.65
CA ASN A 808 -0.02 38.98 -15.14
C ASN A 808 1.08 38.94 -14.07
N ILE A 809 0.68 38.67 -12.81
CA ILE A 809 1.57 38.58 -11.65
C ILE A 809 1.46 37.18 -11.05
N SER A 810 2.49 36.39 -11.29
CA SER A 810 2.63 35.04 -10.75
C SER A 810 2.74 35.02 -9.22
N GLY A 811 2.24 33.94 -8.63
CA GLY A 811 2.43 33.59 -7.23
C GLY A 811 1.91 34.62 -6.22
N LYS A 812 0.79 35.28 -6.53
CA LYS A 812 0.25 36.38 -5.72
C LYS A 812 -1.17 36.19 -5.19
N TYR A 813 -2.05 35.57 -5.97
CA TYR A 813 -3.49 35.58 -5.71
C TYR A 813 -4.04 34.21 -5.33
N TYR A 814 -3.65 33.69 -4.17
CA TYR A 814 -3.99 32.34 -3.68
C TYR A 814 -5.33 32.23 -2.95
N THR A 815 -6.27 33.14 -3.21
CA THR A 815 -7.56 33.17 -2.50
C THR A 815 -8.68 33.36 -3.50
N ALA A 816 -9.73 32.55 -3.37
CA ALA A 816 -10.92 32.62 -4.20
C ALA A 816 -12.18 32.87 -3.36
N ALA A 817 -13.16 33.54 -3.96
CA ALA A 817 -14.44 33.86 -3.36
C ALA A 817 -15.58 33.49 -4.30
N ILE A 818 -16.57 32.75 -3.78
CA ILE A 818 -17.77 32.37 -4.52
C ILE A 818 -18.77 33.52 -4.51
N LEU A 819 -19.38 33.80 -5.65
CA LEU A 819 -20.50 34.73 -5.75
C LEU A 819 -21.70 34.19 -4.95
N PRO A 820 -22.22 34.94 -3.96
CA PRO A 820 -23.37 34.50 -3.18
C PRO A 820 -24.64 34.26 -4.00
N SER A 821 -24.78 34.93 -5.15
CA SER A 821 -25.91 34.77 -6.07
C SER A 821 -25.80 33.57 -7.02
N SER A 822 -24.68 32.86 -7.01
CA SER A 822 -24.50 31.65 -7.82
C SER A 822 -25.13 30.42 -7.15
N PRO A 823 -25.38 29.33 -7.88
CA PRO A 823 -25.84 28.06 -7.31
C PRO A 823 -24.89 27.47 -6.25
N PHE A 824 -23.64 27.96 -6.20
CA PHE A 824 -22.60 27.49 -5.29
C PHE A 824 -22.40 28.43 -4.09
N GLY A 825 -23.21 29.48 -3.93
CA GLY A 825 -23.12 30.45 -2.85
C GLY A 825 -23.21 29.83 -1.44
N GLY A 826 -22.80 30.62 -0.43
CA GLY A 826 -22.83 30.21 0.98
C GLY A 826 -21.54 29.59 1.52
N LEU A 827 -20.47 29.55 0.72
CA LEU A 827 -19.11 29.27 1.22
C LEU A 827 -18.36 30.58 1.45
N ALA A 828 -17.59 30.62 2.53
CA ALA A 828 -16.61 31.68 2.76
C ALA A 828 -15.50 31.63 1.70
N SER A 829 -14.74 32.72 1.58
CA SER A 829 -13.50 32.70 0.80
C SER A 829 -12.56 31.61 1.32
N PHE A 830 -11.84 31.00 0.39
CA PHE A 830 -10.92 29.90 0.67
C PHE A 830 -9.64 30.08 -0.13
N PHE A 831 -8.66 29.25 0.19
CA PHE A 831 -7.35 29.34 -0.39
C PHE A 831 -7.07 28.15 -1.31
N PHE A 832 -6.11 28.32 -2.20
CA PHE A 832 -5.50 27.25 -2.97
C PHE A 832 -3.98 27.32 -2.82
N ASP A 833 -3.32 26.17 -2.95
CA ASP A 833 -1.95 25.95 -2.47
C ASP A 833 -0.92 26.90 -3.12
N ASP A 834 -0.10 27.50 -2.26
CA ASP A 834 1.05 28.35 -2.57
C ASP A 834 2.38 27.58 -2.47
N GLY A 835 2.29 26.25 -2.46
CA GLY A 835 3.41 25.33 -2.27
C GLY A 835 3.66 24.93 -0.81
N THR A 836 2.82 25.39 0.12
CA THR A 836 3.02 25.15 1.57
C THR A 836 2.02 24.17 2.20
N HIS A 837 1.02 23.69 1.44
CA HIS A 837 -0.08 22.87 1.97
C HIS A 837 -0.10 21.42 1.45
N GLY A 838 1.03 20.95 0.92
CA GLY A 838 1.24 19.54 0.58
C GLY A 838 0.69 19.08 -0.77
N THR A 839 0.31 20.02 -1.65
CA THR A 839 0.19 19.77 -3.10
C THR A 839 1.36 20.40 -3.84
N TYR A 840 1.13 21.44 -4.63
CA TYR A 840 2.14 22.18 -5.37
C TYR A 840 1.75 23.66 -5.46
N ASN A 841 2.71 24.50 -5.81
CA ASN A 841 2.51 25.94 -5.87
C ASN A 841 1.81 26.32 -7.18
N VAL A 842 0.58 26.84 -7.10
CA VAL A 842 -0.18 27.28 -8.28
C VAL A 842 0.24 28.70 -8.67
N ASP A 843 1.37 28.81 -9.36
CA ASP A 843 2.01 30.09 -9.66
C ASP A 843 1.33 30.88 -10.79
N TRP A 844 0.63 30.20 -11.70
CA TRP A 844 0.08 30.77 -12.93
C TRP A 844 -1.39 30.39 -13.18
N PRO A 845 -2.33 30.75 -12.28
CA PRO A 845 -3.74 30.43 -12.46
C PRO A 845 -4.44 31.44 -13.37
N ASP A 846 -5.16 30.96 -14.39
CA ASP A 846 -5.76 31.80 -15.42
C ASP A 846 -6.86 32.72 -14.87
N LEU A 847 -6.98 33.88 -15.50
CA LEU A 847 -8.14 34.76 -15.39
C LEU A 847 -9.01 34.59 -16.64
N ILE A 848 -10.29 34.24 -16.44
CA ILE A 848 -11.19 33.84 -17.53
C ILE A 848 -12.52 34.63 -17.57
N LYS A 849 -13.22 34.59 -18.70
CA LYS A 849 -14.57 35.16 -18.88
C LYS A 849 -15.56 34.13 -19.43
N PRO A 850 -16.80 34.10 -18.92
CA PRO A 850 -17.83 33.25 -19.50
C PRO A 850 -18.26 33.77 -20.89
N VAL A 851 -18.48 32.84 -21.82
CA VAL A 851 -19.01 33.11 -23.16
C VAL A 851 -20.16 32.14 -23.49
N ASN A 852 -20.90 32.42 -24.57
CA ASN A 852 -21.89 31.50 -25.13
C ASN A 852 -22.92 30.95 -24.12
N GLY A 853 -23.38 31.82 -23.22
CA GLY A 853 -24.42 31.53 -22.23
C GLY A 853 -23.91 31.04 -20.88
N ALA A 854 -22.59 30.86 -20.69
CA ALA A 854 -22.04 30.57 -19.37
C ALA A 854 -22.24 31.73 -18.40
N LYS A 855 -22.22 31.40 -17.11
CA LYS A 855 -22.35 32.33 -15.98
C LYS A 855 -21.10 32.21 -15.11
N LYS A 856 -20.73 33.30 -14.45
CA LYS A 856 -19.62 33.30 -13.49
C LYS A 856 -20.10 32.81 -12.12
N PHE A 857 -19.23 32.11 -11.38
CA PHE A 857 -19.53 31.76 -9.99
C PHE A 857 -18.41 32.03 -8.99
N MET A 858 -17.17 32.24 -9.43
CA MET A 858 -16.04 32.43 -8.52
C MET A 858 -15.03 33.43 -9.09
N GLY A 859 -14.44 34.25 -8.23
CA GLY A 859 -13.35 35.16 -8.59
C GLY A 859 -12.23 35.15 -7.55
N TYR A 860 -11.03 35.57 -7.95
CA TYR A 860 -9.91 35.75 -7.02
C TYR A 860 -10.19 36.91 -6.06
N ALA A 861 -9.90 36.71 -4.77
CA ALA A 861 -10.08 37.75 -3.76
C ALA A 861 -9.10 38.91 -4.01
N GLY A 862 -9.62 40.15 -3.96
CA GLY A 862 -8.81 41.34 -4.21
C GLY A 862 -8.49 41.61 -5.69
N VAL A 863 -9.07 40.84 -6.63
CA VAL A 863 -8.98 41.09 -8.07
C VAL A 863 -10.28 41.74 -8.55
N ASP A 864 -10.14 42.75 -9.42
CA ASP A 864 -11.29 43.41 -10.03
C ASP A 864 -12.06 42.42 -10.93
N THR A 865 -13.26 42.07 -10.48
CA THR A 865 -14.15 41.11 -11.15
C THR A 865 -14.67 41.56 -12.53
N THR A 866 -14.45 42.81 -12.92
CA THR A 866 -14.69 43.26 -14.31
C THR A 866 -13.61 42.78 -15.28
N LEU A 867 -12.41 42.50 -14.77
CA LEU A 867 -11.28 42.01 -15.54
C LEU A 867 -11.41 40.53 -15.84
N GLY A 868 -11.96 39.73 -14.93
CA GLY A 868 -12.29 38.33 -15.17
C GLY A 868 -12.58 37.57 -13.88
N TRP A 869 -12.65 36.26 -13.99
CA TRP A 869 -13.16 35.34 -12.97
C TRP A 869 -12.24 34.12 -12.87
N SER A 870 -12.37 33.37 -11.77
CA SER A 870 -11.61 32.14 -11.53
C SER A 870 -12.48 30.87 -11.68
N GLY A 871 -13.79 31.04 -11.92
CA GLY A 871 -14.70 29.94 -12.17
C GLY A 871 -16.00 30.33 -12.88
N ILE A 872 -16.42 29.49 -13.81
CA ILE A 872 -17.66 29.62 -14.58
C ILE A 872 -18.48 28.33 -14.58
N TYR A 873 -19.77 28.43 -14.88
CA TYR A 873 -20.64 27.28 -15.04
C TYR A 873 -21.62 27.51 -16.19
N TYR A 874 -22.11 26.41 -16.77
CA TYR A 874 -23.10 26.42 -17.84
C TYR A 874 -24.10 25.27 -17.66
N GLU A 875 -25.35 25.54 -18.04
CA GLU A 875 -26.38 24.52 -18.22
C GLU A 875 -27.19 24.89 -19.47
N GLY A 876 -27.40 23.93 -20.37
CA GLY A 876 -28.12 24.16 -21.61
C GLY A 876 -27.59 23.35 -22.79
N MET A 877 -28.00 23.75 -23.99
CA MET A 877 -27.67 23.05 -25.23
C MET A 877 -26.24 23.37 -25.71
N PHE A 878 -25.43 22.33 -25.90
CA PHE A 878 -24.16 22.42 -26.60
C PHE A 878 -24.37 22.43 -28.13
N PRO A 879 -23.43 22.96 -28.94
CA PRO A 879 -23.67 23.32 -30.35
C PRO A 879 -24.29 22.22 -31.23
N LYS A 880 -23.91 20.96 -31.00
CA LYS A 880 -24.41 19.78 -31.76
C LYS A 880 -25.24 18.85 -30.88
N GLY A 881 -25.64 19.31 -29.70
CA GLY A 881 -26.33 18.49 -28.72
C GLY A 881 -27.82 18.35 -29.01
N ASN A 882 -28.38 17.21 -28.60
CA ASN A 882 -29.82 16.96 -28.59
C ASN A 882 -30.39 16.89 -27.17
N SER A 883 -29.53 17.05 -26.15
CA SER A 883 -29.91 17.07 -24.74
C SER A 883 -29.08 18.13 -24.00
N PRO A 884 -29.66 18.82 -23.02
CA PRO A 884 -28.94 19.86 -22.30
C PRO A 884 -27.89 19.23 -21.40
N GLY A 885 -26.64 19.68 -21.54
CA GLY A 885 -25.52 19.26 -20.69
C GLY A 885 -25.22 20.30 -19.61
N LYS A 886 -24.25 19.99 -18.75
CA LYS A 886 -23.76 20.91 -17.71
C LYS A 886 -22.24 20.98 -17.68
N LEU A 887 -21.72 22.15 -17.33
CA LEU A 887 -20.29 22.39 -17.16
C LEU A 887 -20.05 23.18 -15.88
N VAL A 888 -19.01 22.80 -15.14
CA VAL A 888 -18.32 23.63 -14.16
C VAL A 888 -16.85 23.68 -14.56
N LEU A 889 -16.29 24.88 -14.69
CA LEU A 889 -14.87 25.07 -15.00
C LEU A 889 -14.23 26.00 -13.98
N MET A 890 -13.07 25.59 -13.46
CA MET A 890 -12.20 26.36 -12.57
C MET A 890 -10.84 26.59 -13.23
N SER A 891 -10.33 27.81 -13.12
CA SER A 891 -9.02 28.18 -13.68
C SER A 891 -7.85 28.08 -12.68
N PHE A 892 -8.03 27.19 -11.70
CA PHE A 892 -6.97 26.65 -10.86
C PHE A 892 -7.33 25.22 -10.45
N PRO A 893 -6.36 24.38 -10.06
CA PRO A 893 -6.60 22.96 -9.79
C PRO A 893 -7.41 22.74 -8.50
N PHE A 894 -8.45 21.90 -8.57
CA PHE A 894 -9.35 21.65 -7.43
C PHE A 894 -8.65 20.96 -6.24
N GLU A 895 -7.68 20.08 -6.51
CA GLU A 895 -6.87 19.37 -5.54
C GLU A 895 -6.10 20.30 -4.58
N THR A 896 -5.76 21.50 -5.04
CA THR A 896 -4.97 22.48 -4.29
C THR A 896 -5.81 23.28 -3.28
N ILE A 897 -7.14 23.14 -3.30
CA ILE A 897 -8.03 23.89 -2.40
C ILE A 897 -7.83 23.46 -0.95
N TYR A 898 -7.63 24.44 -0.07
CA TYR A 898 -7.55 24.26 1.37
C TYR A 898 -8.40 25.28 2.15
N PRO A 899 -8.90 24.91 3.36
CA PRO A 899 -8.78 23.59 3.99
C PRO A 899 -9.63 22.52 3.29
N ALA A 900 -9.28 21.24 3.49
CA ALA A 900 -9.95 20.09 2.84
C ALA A 900 -11.47 20.06 3.06
N GLY A 901 -11.97 20.56 4.19
CA GLY A 901 -13.40 20.70 4.45
C GLY A 901 -14.10 21.60 3.42
N THR A 902 -13.51 22.75 3.09
CA THR A 902 -14.06 23.66 2.08
C THR A 902 -14.02 23.05 0.68
N ARG A 903 -12.94 22.33 0.34
CA ARG A 903 -12.85 21.57 -0.91
C ARG A 903 -13.99 20.56 -1.04
N ASN A 904 -14.24 19.78 0.01
CA ASN A 904 -15.32 18.78 0.03
C ASN A 904 -16.70 19.45 -0.08
N ASP A 905 -16.93 20.56 0.61
CA ASP A 905 -18.21 21.27 0.53
C ASP A 905 -18.45 21.92 -0.83
N LEU A 906 -17.39 22.38 -1.50
CA LEU A 906 -17.47 22.85 -2.88
C LEU A 906 -17.86 21.73 -3.84
N MET A 907 -17.22 20.56 -3.74
CA MET A 907 -17.58 19.39 -4.55
C MET A 907 -19.05 18.98 -4.35
N LYS A 908 -19.55 18.97 -3.10
CA LYS A 908 -20.97 18.71 -2.83
C LYS A 908 -21.89 19.68 -3.56
N LYS A 909 -21.51 20.96 -3.67
CA LYS A 909 -22.28 21.97 -4.40
C LYS A 909 -22.22 21.74 -5.92
N PHE A 910 -21.08 21.34 -6.46
CA PHE A 910 -20.97 20.92 -7.88
C PHE A 910 -21.87 19.72 -8.18
N ILE A 911 -21.83 18.70 -7.34
CA ILE A 911 -22.71 17.53 -7.45
C ILE A 911 -24.19 17.92 -7.35
N THR A 912 -24.53 18.81 -6.41
CA THR A 912 -25.90 19.33 -6.27
C THR A 912 -26.35 20.04 -7.55
N PHE A 913 -25.52 20.91 -8.12
CA PHE A 913 -25.80 21.57 -9.40
C PHE A 913 -25.97 20.57 -10.55
N PHE A 914 -25.11 19.55 -10.62
CA PHE A 914 -25.18 18.49 -11.62
C PHE A 914 -26.44 17.63 -11.49
N ASN A 915 -26.94 17.42 -10.28
CA ASN A 915 -28.15 16.62 -10.04
C ASN A 915 -29.45 17.42 -10.16
N ASN A 916 -29.40 18.75 -10.06
CA ASN A 916 -30.57 19.58 -10.29
C ASN A 916 -31.05 19.41 -11.74
N PRO A 917 -32.35 19.15 -11.99
CA PRO A 917 -32.90 19.12 -13.34
C PRO A 917 -32.55 20.42 -14.07
N THR A 918 -32.21 20.33 -15.35
CA THR A 918 -32.09 21.52 -16.19
C THR A 918 -33.48 22.15 -16.29
N GLU A 919 -33.64 23.37 -15.76
CA GLU A 919 -34.85 24.14 -16.03
C GLU A 919 -34.98 24.31 -17.54
N ILE A 920 -36.16 24.02 -18.09
CA ILE A 920 -36.54 24.48 -19.43
C ILE A 920 -36.76 25.98 -19.29
N ASN A 921 -35.67 26.74 -19.29
CA ASN A 921 -35.74 28.17 -19.49
C ASN A 921 -36.04 28.39 -20.97
N GLU A 922 -37.32 28.52 -21.32
CA GLU A 922 -37.79 29.28 -22.50
C GLU A 922 -37.45 30.78 -22.36
N SER A 923 -36.23 31.07 -21.90
CA SER A 923 -35.71 32.42 -21.65
C SER A 923 -34.40 32.63 -22.41
N GLY A 924 -34.30 32.05 -23.60
CA GLY A 924 -33.76 32.82 -24.71
C GLY A 924 -34.87 33.76 -25.15
N THR A 925 -34.84 35.02 -24.72
CA THR A 925 -35.66 36.06 -25.35
C THR A 925 -35.32 36.05 -26.82
N ILE A 926 -36.16 35.41 -27.63
CA ILE A 926 -36.09 35.49 -29.09
C ILE A 926 -36.28 36.96 -29.40
N VAL A 927 -35.19 37.68 -29.63
CA VAL A 927 -35.26 39.06 -30.09
C VAL A 927 -35.93 39.02 -31.46
N PRO A 928 -37.12 39.61 -31.62
CA PRO A 928 -37.84 39.60 -32.89
C PRO A 928 -36.97 40.25 -33.97
N GLN A 929 -36.81 39.64 -35.14
CA GLN A 929 -35.98 40.24 -36.20
C GLN A 929 -36.66 41.44 -36.89
N VAL A 930 -37.96 41.66 -36.65
CA VAL A 930 -38.76 42.74 -37.25
C VAL A 930 -39.74 43.35 -36.26
N TYR A 931 -40.10 44.63 -36.45
CA TYR A 931 -41.18 45.28 -35.72
C TYR A 931 -42.54 44.73 -36.15
N LYS A 932 -43.41 44.43 -35.19
CA LYS A 932 -44.74 43.88 -35.48
C LYS A 932 -45.78 44.40 -34.49
N LEU A 933 -46.93 44.82 -35.00
CA LEU A 933 -48.11 45.15 -34.20
C LEU A 933 -49.16 44.06 -34.43
N TYR A 934 -49.66 43.44 -33.37
CA TYR A 934 -50.68 42.40 -33.45
C TYR A 934 -52.10 42.96 -33.37
N GLN A 935 -53.05 42.15 -33.84
CA GLN A 935 -54.46 42.48 -33.71
C GLN A 935 -54.88 42.38 -32.24
N ASN A 936 -55.53 43.42 -31.72
CA ASN A 936 -56.04 43.44 -30.36
C ASN A 936 -56.97 42.24 -30.10
N TYR A 937 -56.91 41.66 -28.90
CA TYR A 937 -57.77 40.55 -28.50
C TYR A 937 -58.36 40.76 -27.09
N PRO A 938 -59.68 40.56 -26.92
CA PRO A 938 -60.67 40.25 -27.96
C PRO A 938 -60.89 41.42 -28.95
N ASN A 939 -61.39 41.13 -30.16
CA ASN A 939 -61.86 42.13 -31.12
C ASN A 939 -63.03 41.55 -31.97
N PRO A 940 -64.27 42.04 -31.80
CA PRO A 940 -64.68 43.17 -30.98
C PRO A 940 -64.53 42.93 -29.47
N PHE A 941 -64.47 44.01 -28.67
CA PHE A 941 -64.30 43.92 -27.21
C PHE A 941 -65.24 44.85 -26.42
N ASN A 942 -65.52 44.47 -25.17
CA ASN A 942 -66.29 45.24 -24.20
C ASN A 942 -65.81 45.01 -22.75
N PRO A 943 -65.38 46.04 -22.00
CA PRO A 943 -64.80 47.28 -22.45
C PRO A 943 -63.27 47.19 -22.56
N THR A 944 -62.64 46.03 -22.33
CA THR A 944 -61.17 45.92 -22.25
C THR A 944 -60.62 44.96 -23.31
N THR A 945 -59.49 45.32 -23.91
CA THR A 945 -58.74 44.49 -24.87
C THR A 945 -57.25 44.61 -24.60
N THR A 946 -56.47 43.66 -25.11
CA THR A 946 -55.01 43.67 -25.06
C THR A 946 -54.44 43.85 -26.46
N ILE A 947 -53.35 44.60 -26.56
CA ILE A 947 -52.65 44.92 -27.81
C ILE A 947 -51.20 44.49 -27.66
N ASP A 948 -50.80 43.46 -28.40
CA ASP A 948 -49.42 42.97 -28.38
C ASP A 948 -48.60 43.59 -29.51
N TYR A 949 -47.32 43.82 -29.26
CA TYR A 949 -46.36 44.25 -30.27
C TYR A 949 -44.92 43.77 -29.96
N GLU A 950 -44.08 43.76 -30.98
CA GLU A 950 -42.71 43.27 -30.93
C GLU A 950 -41.73 44.34 -31.41
N LEU A 951 -40.65 44.51 -30.67
CA LEU A 951 -39.54 45.43 -30.95
C LEU A 951 -38.29 44.62 -31.29
N SER A 952 -37.69 44.88 -32.45
CA SER A 952 -36.45 44.24 -32.90
C SER A 952 -35.18 44.88 -32.35
N SER A 953 -35.29 46.06 -31.76
CA SER A 953 -34.19 46.83 -31.16
C SER A 953 -34.76 47.82 -30.13
N ASP A 954 -33.91 48.24 -29.20
CA ASP A 954 -34.25 49.21 -28.16
C ASP A 954 -34.74 50.52 -28.79
N SER A 955 -35.99 50.89 -28.52
CA SER A 955 -36.68 51.96 -29.24
C SER A 955 -37.58 52.78 -28.33
N PHE A 956 -37.82 54.04 -28.69
CA PHE A 956 -38.92 54.80 -28.11
C PHE A 956 -40.22 54.42 -28.80
N VAL A 957 -41.23 54.03 -28.03
CA VAL A 957 -42.50 53.51 -28.53
C VAL A 957 -43.67 54.36 -28.06
N GLU A 958 -44.49 54.84 -29.00
CA GLU A 958 -45.80 55.45 -28.72
C GLU A 958 -46.93 54.59 -29.33
N LEU A 959 -47.80 54.05 -28.48
CA LEU A 959 -49.03 53.36 -28.88
C LEU A 959 -50.24 54.23 -28.56
N SER A 960 -50.96 54.68 -29.58
CA SER A 960 -52.07 55.65 -29.44
C SER A 960 -53.34 55.18 -30.17
N VAL A 961 -54.51 55.53 -29.63
CA VAL A 961 -55.84 55.22 -30.14
C VAL A 961 -56.47 56.45 -30.79
N PHE A 962 -57.13 56.26 -31.92
CA PHE A 962 -57.74 57.28 -32.76
C PHE A 962 -59.18 56.90 -33.13
N ASN A 963 -60.05 57.91 -33.31
CA ASN A 963 -61.40 57.70 -33.84
C ASN A 963 -61.41 57.64 -35.39
N LEU A 964 -62.60 57.45 -35.97
CA LEU A 964 -62.78 57.39 -37.44
C LEU A 964 -62.40 58.68 -38.19
N LEU A 965 -62.40 59.82 -37.49
CA LEU A 965 -61.97 61.12 -38.05
C LEU A 965 -60.45 61.31 -37.98
N GLY A 966 -59.71 60.37 -37.37
CA GLY A 966 -58.26 60.46 -37.18
C GLY A 966 -57.84 61.28 -35.95
N GLU A 967 -58.78 61.68 -35.09
CA GLU A 967 -58.46 62.41 -33.87
C GLU A 967 -57.91 61.45 -32.80
N LYS A 968 -56.79 61.84 -32.16
CA LYS A 968 -56.16 61.03 -31.10
C LYS A 968 -57.03 61.08 -29.85
N ILE A 969 -57.55 59.92 -29.47
CA ILE A 969 -58.42 59.74 -28.31
C ILE A 969 -57.59 59.56 -27.04
N GLN A 970 -56.55 58.71 -27.11
CA GLN A 970 -55.71 58.41 -25.95
C GLN A 970 -54.37 57.81 -26.39
N THR A 971 -53.30 58.12 -25.66
CA THR A 971 -52.02 57.39 -25.75
C THR A 971 -51.97 56.35 -24.63
N ILE A 972 -51.73 55.08 -25.00
CA ILE A 972 -51.69 53.92 -24.09
C ILE A 972 -50.26 53.73 -23.55
N VAL A 973 -49.25 53.87 -24.41
CA VAL A 973 -47.83 53.74 -24.07
C VAL A 973 -47.05 54.86 -24.75
N ALA A 974 -46.10 55.47 -24.04
CA ALA A 974 -45.14 56.44 -24.58
C ALA A 974 -43.82 56.36 -23.78
N SER A 975 -42.96 55.40 -24.10
CA SER A 975 -41.73 55.14 -23.32
C SER A 975 -40.63 54.46 -24.12
N GLN A 976 -39.39 54.57 -23.64
CA GLN A 976 -38.26 53.78 -24.14
C GLN A 976 -38.40 52.32 -23.69
N GLN A 977 -38.32 51.38 -24.62
CA GLN A 977 -38.45 49.95 -24.35
C GLN A 977 -37.34 49.16 -25.05
N PRO A 978 -36.75 48.13 -24.40
CA PRO A 978 -35.74 47.29 -25.03
C PRO A 978 -36.33 46.41 -26.13
N ALA A 979 -35.49 45.81 -26.96
CA ALA A 979 -35.92 44.80 -27.93
C ALA A 979 -36.65 43.63 -27.22
N GLY A 980 -37.81 43.21 -27.73
CA GLY A 980 -38.63 42.19 -27.08
C GLY A 980 -40.11 42.27 -27.43
N LYS A 981 -40.94 41.46 -26.76
CA LYS A 981 -42.40 41.47 -26.93
C LYS A 981 -43.07 42.21 -25.78
N PHE A 982 -44.08 43.01 -26.10
CA PHE A 982 -44.80 43.85 -25.16
C PHE A 982 -46.31 43.71 -25.35
N THR A 983 -47.06 43.84 -24.25
CA THR A 983 -48.52 43.82 -24.23
C THR A 983 -49.02 45.08 -23.54
N ALA A 984 -49.95 45.78 -24.18
CA ALA A 984 -50.60 46.96 -23.61
C ALA A 984 -52.12 46.73 -23.51
N THR A 985 -52.70 47.05 -22.34
CA THR A 985 -54.14 46.91 -22.11
C THR A 985 -54.86 48.22 -22.38
N PHE A 986 -55.94 48.17 -23.16
CA PHE A 986 -56.79 49.31 -23.46
C PHE A 986 -58.22 49.12 -22.94
N ASN A 987 -58.76 50.14 -22.28
CA ASN A 987 -60.11 50.14 -21.73
C ASN A 987 -60.96 51.26 -22.36
N SER A 988 -62.03 50.88 -23.05
CA SER A 988 -62.92 51.75 -23.82
C SER A 988 -64.20 52.16 -23.08
N ARG A 989 -64.26 52.04 -21.74
CA ARG A 989 -65.47 52.39 -20.95
C ARG A 989 -66.03 53.79 -21.26
N SER A 990 -65.16 54.76 -21.55
CA SER A 990 -65.54 56.14 -21.89
C SER A 990 -65.91 56.37 -23.37
N LEU A 991 -65.73 55.37 -24.25
CA LEU A 991 -65.95 55.48 -25.69
C LEU A 991 -67.27 54.84 -26.12
N SER A 992 -67.94 55.34 -27.16
CA SER A 992 -69.15 54.71 -27.71
C SER A 992 -68.83 53.44 -28.52
N SER A 993 -69.82 52.55 -28.69
CA SER A 993 -69.71 51.41 -29.63
C SER A 993 -69.34 51.93 -31.02
N GLY A 994 -68.34 51.32 -31.65
CA GLY A 994 -67.84 51.80 -32.93
C GLY A 994 -66.47 51.25 -33.29
N VAL A 995 -65.98 51.69 -34.45
CA VAL A 995 -64.65 51.33 -34.95
C VAL A 995 -63.65 52.41 -34.54
N TYR A 996 -62.50 51.98 -34.05
CA TYR A 996 -61.36 52.82 -33.68
C TYR A 996 -60.10 52.25 -34.32
N PHE A 997 -59.05 53.05 -34.39
CA PHE A 997 -57.72 52.60 -34.82
C PHE A 997 -56.73 52.78 -33.70
N TYR A 998 -55.73 51.92 -33.62
CA TYR A 998 -54.55 52.14 -32.79
C TYR A 998 -53.30 52.07 -33.66
N THR A 999 -52.38 52.98 -33.39
CA THR A 999 -51.14 53.15 -34.13
C THR A 999 -49.97 53.03 -33.18
N LEU A 1000 -49.04 52.14 -33.52
CA LEU A 1000 -47.74 51.99 -32.87
C LEU A 1000 -46.71 52.76 -33.68
N THR A 1001 -46.06 53.74 -33.07
CA THR A 1001 -44.95 54.50 -33.67
C THR A 1001 -43.67 54.18 -32.91
N ILE A 1002 -42.63 53.82 -33.66
CA ILE A 1002 -41.35 53.34 -33.13
C ILE A 1002 -40.23 54.23 -33.68
N THR A 1003 -39.42 54.78 -32.79
CA THR A 1003 -38.22 55.57 -33.11
C THR A 1003 -36.99 54.89 -32.53
N ASP A 1004 -36.12 54.40 -33.40
CA ASP A 1004 -34.82 53.80 -33.04
C ASP A 1004 -33.70 54.70 -33.60
N ILE A 1005 -32.62 54.83 -32.84
CA ILE A 1005 -31.37 55.53 -33.16
C ILE A 1005 -30.79 55.08 -34.52
N LYS A 1006 -31.08 53.85 -34.97
CA LYS A 1006 -30.60 53.32 -36.26
C LYS A 1006 -31.43 53.73 -37.48
N ARG A 1007 -32.62 54.36 -37.32
CA ARG A 1007 -33.48 54.78 -38.45
C ARG A 1007 -33.68 56.30 -38.43
N ASN A 1008 -33.36 56.97 -39.55
CA ASN A 1008 -33.51 58.42 -39.71
C ASN A 1008 -34.97 58.92 -39.75
N SER A 1009 -35.99 58.05 -39.70
CA SER A 1009 -37.40 58.44 -39.65
C SER A 1009 -38.22 57.43 -38.83
N PRO A 1010 -39.23 57.89 -38.06
CA PRO A 1010 -40.05 57.02 -37.23
C PRO A 1010 -40.88 56.06 -38.08
N PHE A 1011 -41.04 54.83 -37.60
CA PHE A 1011 -41.81 53.78 -38.26
C PHE A 1011 -43.16 53.61 -37.56
N SER A 1012 -44.27 53.70 -38.31
CA SER A 1012 -45.62 53.57 -37.74
C SER A 1012 -46.43 52.45 -38.40
N ILE A 1013 -47.08 51.62 -37.58
CA ILE A 1013 -48.07 50.61 -38.01
C ILE A 1013 -49.38 50.88 -37.31
N ALA A 1014 -50.51 50.85 -38.04
CA ALA A 1014 -51.85 51.00 -37.48
C ALA A 1014 -52.71 49.74 -37.71
N LYS A 1015 -53.62 49.46 -36.76
CA LYS A 1015 -54.64 48.41 -36.87
C LYS A 1015 -55.99 48.89 -36.36
N LYS A 1016 -57.05 48.27 -36.89
CA LYS A 1016 -58.46 48.57 -36.57
C LYS A 1016 -58.92 47.76 -35.36
N MET A 1017 -59.65 48.36 -34.44
CA MET A 1017 -60.39 47.66 -33.39
C MET A 1017 -61.87 48.07 -33.37
N THR A 1018 -62.72 47.21 -32.82
CA THR A 1018 -64.17 47.42 -32.74
C THR A 1018 -64.59 47.32 -31.28
N VAL A 1019 -65.10 48.42 -30.74
CA VAL A 1019 -65.72 48.47 -29.41
C VAL A 1019 -67.20 48.13 -29.58
N LEU A 1020 -67.67 47.13 -28.82
CA LEU A 1020 -69.10 46.87 -28.65
C LEU A 1020 -69.45 47.23 -27.20
N LYS A 1021 -70.40 48.12 -26.98
CA LYS A 1021 -71.03 48.31 -25.68
C LYS A 1021 -72.33 47.54 -25.59
#